data_AF-A0A5B7REZ9-F1
#
_entry.id   AF-A0A5B7REZ9-F1
#
_cell.length_a   1.000
_cell.length_b   1.000
_cell.length_c   1.000
_cell.angle_alpha   90.00
_cell.angle_beta   90.00
_cell.angle_gamma   90.00
#
_symmetry.space_group_name_H-M   'P 1'
#
loop_
_entity.id
_entity.type
_entity.pdbx_description
1 polymer ?
#
loop_
_entity_poly.entity_id
_entity_poly.type
_entity_poly.pdbx_seq_one_letter_code
_entity_poly.pdbx_strand_id
1 'polypeptide(L)'
;MTRRIAVVGSGVAGLTAAYVASRTAHVTLYEADDRLGGHADTHVVHEDRGGGQHELRIDTGFIVHNPRTYPVLLRLLAELGVATQASEMSMSIKDDDSRLEWAGALGRRGLFPTSANLRKPRYLAMLAEIPLFHRRARALLAHESDTRTLREFLDDGRFSAYFVRHFMEPLVACVWSCDPAVSLDYPARYLFRFLEHHGMLGVFGSPQWRTVTGGSRSYVDRLAAALQEVRTGTKVTSVLETADGVEVTDGSGVTTTYDAVVVAAHPGQALSMLAEPTPLQRELLSAMPYSPNTALLHTDASLLPDADDARASWNFRRRTREEGITVTYDLTRLQRLDTDVRYLVTLGGEDLVDPATVIARREYEHPLYNPTSVAAQARLPGIDTARLVFAGAYHGWGFHEDGARSGLAATERLGLAWPEAVAAGGPAIETGVYDTTISHSRRAPFRRRFTHRSHTWVVDLDDLPDHGVLARFEARDHLGVPDASIRDNVVAFLRRHDVEVGAGKVFLAAHPRAFGYCFNPISVYWCHDEGGDLVATVVEVHNTYGDRHAYLVHADGRGRATTPKAMYVSPFHGADGTYHLTVPPPADRLHVVVELHTEDAPRFSASMTGTRSSTSPLRAAPAALRGSLLIRAHGIVLWLRRLPVRPRPAHSQEGVS
;
A
#
# COMPACT_ATOMS: atom_id res chain seq x y z
N MET A 1 -37.41 10.31 5.39
CA MET A 1 -37.17 10.26 3.94
C MET A 1 -35.69 9.97 3.72
N THR A 2 -35.35 9.17 2.72
CA THR A 2 -33.94 8.92 2.36
C THR A 2 -33.35 10.21 1.79
N ARG A 3 -32.20 10.65 2.31
CA ARG A 3 -31.52 11.86 1.85
C ARG A 3 -31.10 11.70 0.38
N ARG A 4 -31.29 12.74 -0.43
CA ARG A 4 -30.91 12.79 -1.85
C ARG A 4 -29.64 13.62 -2.01
N ILE A 5 -28.61 13.02 -2.57
CA ILE A 5 -27.30 13.64 -2.76
C ILE A 5 -26.96 13.64 -4.25
N ALA A 6 -26.53 14.80 -4.76
CA ALA A 6 -25.94 14.87 -6.08
C ALA A 6 -24.42 14.90 -5.97
N VAL A 7 -23.74 14.18 -6.86
CA VAL A 7 -22.29 14.23 -7.01
C VAL A 7 -21.99 14.67 -8.44
N VAL A 8 -21.23 15.76 -8.59
CA VAL A 8 -20.94 16.37 -9.91
C VAL A 8 -19.49 16.09 -10.29
N GLY A 9 -19.30 15.30 -11.34
CA GLY A 9 -18.00 14.81 -11.80
C GLY A 9 -17.74 13.37 -11.34
N SER A 10 -17.31 12.51 -12.25
CA SER A 10 -17.06 11.08 -12.01
C SER A 10 -15.58 10.69 -12.05
N GLY A 11 -14.68 11.65 -11.79
CA GLY A 11 -13.31 11.32 -11.41
C GLY A 11 -13.26 10.53 -10.10
N VAL A 12 -12.09 10.05 -9.70
CA VAL A 12 -11.93 9.24 -8.47
C VAL A 12 -12.51 9.89 -7.21
N ALA A 13 -12.46 11.22 -7.10
CA ALA A 13 -13.06 11.95 -5.99
C ALA A 13 -14.60 11.80 -5.96
N GLY A 14 -15.24 12.02 -7.11
CA GLY A 14 -16.69 11.89 -7.24
C GLY A 14 -17.16 10.45 -7.13
N LEU A 15 -16.43 9.51 -7.73
CA LEU A 15 -16.74 8.09 -7.59
C LEU A 15 -16.64 7.64 -6.12
N THR A 16 -15.60 8.04 -5.41
CA THR A 16 -15.45 7.72 -3.98
C THR A 16 -16.58 8.35 -3.16
N ALA A 17 -16.89 9.63 -3.39
CA ALA A 17 -17.99 10.32 -2.72
C ALA A 17 -19.35 9.65 -3.00
N ALA A 18 -19.63 9.32 -4.26
CA ALA A 18 -20.87 8.66 -4.67
C ALA A 18 -21.00 7.28 -4.00
N TYR A 19 -19.92 6.48 -4.02
CA TYR A 19 -19.90 5.17 -3.40
C TYR A 19 -20.16 5.23 -1.89
N VAL A 20 -19.47 6.13 -1.18
CA VAL A 20 -19.66 6.30 0.27
C VAL A 20 -21.06 6.81 0.60
N ALA A 21 -21.54 7.84 -0.12
CA ALA A 21 -22.87 8.39 0.10
C ALA A 21 -23.98 7.37 -0.18
N SER A 22 -23.81 6.51 -1.20
CA SER A 22 -24.81 5.52 -1.61
C SER A 22 -25.18 4.50 -0.52
N ARG A 23 -24.32 4.35 0.51
CA ARG A 23 -24.55 3.45 1.65
C ARG A 23 -25.73 3.85 2.52
N THR A 24 -26.06 5.14 2.57
CA THR A 24 -27.10 5.67 3.46
C THR A 24 -28.02 6.71 2.80
N ALA A 25 -27.68 7.16 1.60
CA ALA A 25 -28.41 8.16 0.83
C ALA A 25 -28.70 7.66 -0.59
N HIS A 26 -29.68 8.27 -1.25
CA HIS A 26 -29.93 8.10 -2.68
C HIS A 26 -29.00 9.05 -3.44
N VAL A 27 -28.11 8.50 -4.27
CA VAL A 27 -27.10 9.28 -5.00
C VAL A 27 -27.47 9.39 -6.47
N THR A 28 -27.39 10.61 -7.02
CA THR A 28 -27.34 10.85 -8.47
C THR A 28 -25.93 11.33 -8.83
N LEU A 29 -25.19 10.53 -9.59
CA LEU A 29 -23.87 10.91 -10.11
C LEU A 29 -24.01 11.54 -11.50
N TYR A 30 -23.51 12.76 -11.66
CA TYR A 30 -23.47 13.49 -12.93
C TYR A 30 -22.08 13.45 -13.54
N GLU A 31 -21.99 13.13 -14.82
CA GLU A 31 -20.76 13.20 -15.61
C GLU A 31 -21.05 13.93 -16.94
N ALA A 32 -20.17 14.88 -17.29
CA ALA A 32 -20.27 15.65 -18.51
C ALA A 32 -19.90 14.81 -19.74
N ASP A 33 -18.92 13.92 -19.61
CA ASP A 33 -18.50 13.00 -20.67
C ASP A 33 -19.44 11.79 -20.80
N ASP A 34 -19.35 11.08 -21.93
CA ASP A 34 -20.07 9.82 -22.18
C ASP A 34 -19.49 8.63 -21.39
N ARG A 35 -18.40 8.86 -20.64
CA ARG A 35 -17.63 7.85 -19.91
C ARG A 35 -17.35 8.31 -18.48
N LEU A 36 -17.43 7.37 -17.55
CA LEU A 36 -17.02 7.60 -16.16
C LEU A 36 -15.51 7.44 -15.95
N GLY A 37 -14.98 8.05 -14.89
CA GLY A 37 -13.64 7.79 -14.37
C GLY A 37 -12.65 8.95 -14.51
N GLY A 38 -12.92 9.94 -15.36
CA GLY A 38 -11.98 11.02 -15.66
C GLY A 38 -10.61 10.47 -16.04
N HIS A 39 -9.56 10.83 -15.31
CA HIS A 39 -8.20 10.31 -15.49
C HIS A 39 -8.05 8.79 -15.30
N ALA A 40 -9.01 8.07 -14.70
CA ALA A 40 -9.04 6.61 -14.81
C ALA A 40 -9.51 6.21 -16.22
N ASP A 41 -8.61 6.25 -17.20
CA ASP A 41 -8.88 6.01 -18.62
C ASP A 41 -8.14 4.78 -19.13
N THR A 42 -8.91 3.72 -19.43
CA THR A 42 -8.43 2.47 -20.00
C THR A 42 -8.81 2.36 -21.47
N HIS A 43 -7.85 2.09 -22.34
CA HIS A 43 -8.05 1.83 -23.76
C HIS A 43 -8.07 0.33 -24.04
N VAL A 44 -9.00 -0.12 -24.87
CA VAL A 44 -9.06 -1.51 -25.33
C VAL A 44 -8.32 -1.60 -26.66
N VAL A 45 -7.34 -2.49 -26.76
CA VAL A 45 -6.56 -2.76 -27.97
C VAL A 45 -6.63 -4.25 -28.26
N HIS A 46 -6.77 -4.60 -29.54
CA HIS A 46 -6.81 -6.00 -29.98
C HIS A 46 -5.54 -6.34 -30.78
N GLU A 47 -4.88 -7.42 -30.40
CA GLU A 47 -3.71 -7.97 -31.10
C GLU A 47 -4.05 -9.32 -31.72
N ASP A 48 -3.54 -9.59 -32.92
CA ASP A 48 -3.60 -10.92 -33.52
C ASP A 48 -2.47 -11.79 -32.94
N ARG A 49 -2.81 -12.74 -32.06
CA ARG A 49 -1.85 -13.67 -31.44
C ARG A 49 -2.29 -15.11 -31.66
N GLY A 50 -1.50 -15.86 -32.44
CA GLY A 50 -1.75 -17.29 -32.69
C GLY A 50 -3.05 -17.61 -33.44
N GLY A 51 -3.58 -16.67 -34.23
CA GLY A 51 -4.84 -16.85 -34.97
C GLY A 51 -6.12 -16.51 -34.17
N GLY A 52 -5.98 -15.97 -32.96
CA GLY A 52 -7.08 -15.40 -32.17
C GLY A 52 -6.81 -13.93 -31.79
N GLN A 53 -7.87 -13.19 -31.48
CA GLN A 53 -7.75 -11.82 -30.97
C GLN A 53 -7.47 -11.84 -29.47
N HIS A 54 -6.31 -11.30 -29.08
CA HIS A 54 -5.94 -11.04 -27.71
C HIS A 54 -6.32 -9.60 -27.35
N GLU A 55 -7.18 -9.44 -26.33
CA GLU A 55 -7.62 -8.12 -25.87
C GLU A 55 -6.73 -7.62 -24.74
N LEU A 56 -6.13 -6.43 -24.93
CA LEU A 56 -5.38 -5.71 -23.93
C LEU A 56 -6.17 -4.50 -23.43
N ARG A 57 -6.12 -4.26 -22.12
CA ARG A 57 -6.68 -3.08 -21.46
C ARG A 57 -5.53 -2.24 -20.93
N ILE A 58 -5.37 -1.04 -21.49
CA ILE A 58 -4.19 -0.19 -21.30
C ILE A 58 -4.61 1.14 -20.68
N ASP A 59 -4.21 1.40 -19.43
CA ASP A 59 -4.40 2.68 -18.77
C ASP A 59 -3.46 3.77 -19.30
N THR A 60 -3.98 4.98 -19.57
CA THR A 60 -3.16 6.11 -20.05
C THR A 60 -3.17 7.33 -19.12
N GLY A 61 -4.10 7.38 -18.15
CA GLY A 61 -4.13 8.43 -17.13
C GLY A 61 -3.64 7.90 -15.77
N PHE A 62 -4.55 7.40 -14.94
CA PHE A 62 -4.20 6.72 -13.69
C PHE A 62 -3.68 5.31 -13.96
N ILE A 63 -2.39 5.09 -13.68
CA ILE A 63 -1.72 3.82 -14.02
C ILE A 63 -1.28 3.06 -12.76
N VAL A 64 -0.74 3.75 -11.74
CA VAL A 64 -0.06 3.10 -10.61
C VAL A 64 -0.49 3.62 -9.24
N HIS A 65 -0.42 2.75 -8.24
CA HIS A 65 -0.63 3.05 -6.82
C HIS A 65 0.33 2.23 -5.95
N ASN A 66 0.33 2.45 -4.63
CA ASN A 66 1.08 1.60 -3.70
C ASN A 66 0.41 1.49 -2.32
N PRO A 67 0.67 0.42 -1.55
CA PRO A 67 0.08 0.19 -0.22
C PRO A 67 0.32 1.27 0.83
N ARG A 68 1.43 2.01 0.72
CA ARG A 68 1.82 3.00 1.74
C ARG A 68 1.08 4.31 1.57
N THR A 69 0.88 4.76 0.33
CA THR A 69 0.40 6.12 0.04
C THR A 69 -0.99 6.15 -0.60
N TYR A 70 -1.69 5.01 -0.73
CA TYR A 70 -3.04 4.92 -1.33
C TYR A 70 -4.05 4.14 -0.45
N PRO A 71 -4.17 4.40 0.86
CA PRO A 71 -5.04 3.62 1.74
C PRO A 71 -6.53 3.72 1.41
N VAL A 72 -7.05 4.90 1.04
CA VAL A 72 -8.48 5.09 0.74
C VAL A 72 -8.83 4.40 -0.57
N LEU A 73 -8.01 4.57 -1.61
CA LEU A 73 -8.20 3.87 -2.88
C LEU A 73 -8.13 2.36 -2.69
N LEU A 74 -7.17 1.84 -1.92
CA LEU A 74 -7.04 0.40 -1.71
C LEU A 74 -8.21 -0.20 -0.96
N ARG A 75 -8.76 0.52 0.02
CA ARG A 75 -10.01 0.14 0.67
C ARG A 75 -11.15 0.06 -0.35
N LEU A 76 -11.28 1.05 -1.22
CA LEU A 76 -12.30 1.07 -2.27
C LEU A 76 -12.16 -0.13 -3.21
N LEU A 77 -10.95 -0.38 -3.70
CA LEU A 77 -10.65 -1.51 -4.58
C LEU A 77 -10.94 -2.86 -3.90
N ALA A 78 -10.61 -2.99 -2.61
CA ALA A 78 -10.88 -4.19 -1.84
C ALA A 78 -12.39 -4.45 -1.68
N GLU A 79 -13.18 -3.45 -1.30
CA GLU A 79 -14.65 -3.59 -1.19
C GLU A 79 -15.31 -3.90 -2.54
N LEU A 80 -14.72 -3.45 -3.65
CA LEU A 80 -15.19 -3.74 -5.01
C LEU A 80 -14.66 -5.09 -5.57
N GLY A 81 -13.81 -5.81 -4.84
CA GLY A 81 -13.18 -7.04 -5.33
C GLY A 81 -12.28 -6.83 -6.55
N VAL A 82 -11.58 -5.69 -6.62
CA VAL A 82 -10.70 -5.34 -7.74
C VAL A 82 -9.27 -5.75 -7.43
N ALA A 83 -8.76 -6.69 -8.22
CA ALA A 83 -7.37 -7.15 -8.11
C ALA A 83 -6.36 -6.12 -8.64
N THR A 84 -5.15 -6.19 -8.09
CA THR A 84 -4.02 -5.35 -8.50
C THR A 84 -2.79 -6.25 -8.66
N GLN A 85 -1.82 -5.82 -9.46
CA GLN A 85 -0.57 -6.54 -9.71
C GLN A 85 0.64 -5.63 -9.51
N ALA A 86 1.82 -6.23 -9.34
CA ALA A 86 3.05 -5.45 -9.18
C ALA A 86 3.35 -4.63 -10.45
N SER A 87 3.79 -3.39 -10.27
CA SER A 87 4.26 -2.49 -11.33
C SER A 87 5.75 -2.24 -11.14
N GLU A 88 6.47 -2.09 -12.25
CA GLU A 88 7.83 -1.56 -12.23
C GLU A 88 7.76 -0.04 -12.39
N MET A 89 8.42 0.69 -11.48
CA MET A 89 8.51 2.16 -11.52
C MET A 89 9.95 2.65 -11.51
N SER A 90 10.54 2.78 -12.70
CA SER A 90 11.83 3.44 -12.91
C SER A 90 11.69 4.64 -13.85
N MET A 91 12.61 5.60 -13.69
CA MET A 91 12.66 6.84 -14.46
C MET A 91 14.02 6.98 -15.14
N SER A 92 14.01 7.43 -16.40
CA SER A 92 15.20 7.76 -17.18
C SER A 92 15.19 9.23 -17.61
N ILE A 93 16.39 9.74 -17.86
CA ILE A 93 16.62 11.07 -18.40
C ILE A 93 17.46 10.92 -19.68
N LYS A 94 16.97 11.48 -20.78
CA LYS A 94 17.67 11.70 -22.04
C LYS A 94 17.77 13.20 -22.30
N ASP A 95 18.97 13.70 -22.61
CA ASP A 95 19.19 15.08 -23.04
C ASP A 95 19.86 15.09 -24.40
N ASP A 96 19.15 15.60 -25.41
CA ASP A 96 19.58 15.61 -26.81
C ASP A 96 20.84 16.49 -27.00
N ASP A 97 21.01 17.55 -26.21
CA ASP A 97 22.17 18.47 -26.30
C ASP A 97 23.45 17.82 -25.78
N SER A 98 23.38 17.30 -24.55
CA SER A 98 24.54 16.72 -23.88
C SER A 98 24.77 15.26 -24.27
N ARG A 99 23.85 14.67 -25.04
CA ARG A 99 23.75 13.24 -25.38
C ARG A 99 23.82 12.36 -24.13
N LEU A 100 23.30 12.85 -23.00
CA LEU A 100 23.30 12.13 -21.74
C LEU A 100 22.06 11.25 -21.67
N GLU A 101 22.26 9.98 -21.36
CA GLU A 101 21.18 9.05 -21.03
C GLU A 101 21.53 8.34 -19.73
N TRP A 102 20.58 8.24 -18.79
CA TRP A 102 20.75 7.46 -17.56
C TRP A 102 19.41 7.20 -16.86
N ALA A 103 19.35 6.11 -16.07
CA ALA A 103 18.21 5.69 -15.27
C ALA A 103 18.69 5.21 -13.88
N GLY A 104 18.60 6.08 -12.86
CA GLY A 104 19.21 5.81 -11.55
C GLY A 104 18.67 4.57 -10.84
N ALA A 105 17.37 4.29 -10.96
CA ALA A 105 16.70 3.17 -10.28
C ALA A 105 17.05 1.79 -10.87
N LEU A 106 17.65 1.73 -12.07
CA LEU A 106 18.12 0.48 -12.68
C LEU A 106 19.56 0.10 -12.22
N GLY A 107 20.06 0.76 -11.17
CA GLY A 107 21.35 0.48 -10.56
C GLY A 107 22.53 0.80 -11.49
N ARG A 108 23.58 -0.03 -11.44
CA ARG A 108 24.83 0.25 -12.16
C ARG A 108 24.67 0.32 -13.68
N ARG A 109 23.80 -0.52 -14.25
CA ARG A 109 23.52 -0.54 -15.69
C ARG A 109 22.81 0.74 -16.13
N GLY A 110 21.80 1.19 -15.39
CA GLY A 110 21.13 2.45 -15.69
C GLY A 110 21.92 3.72 -15.37
N LEU A 111 22.82 3.71 -14.39
CA LEU A 111 23.73 4.84 -14.16
C LEU A 111 24.80 4.96 -15.25
N PHE A 112 25.23 3.84 -15.82
CA PHE A 112 26.25 3.81 -16.87
C PHE A 112 25.79 2.96 -18.05
N PRO A 113 24.72 3.36 -18.75
CA PRO A 113 24.11 2.56 -19.80
C PRO A 113 25.04 2.43 -21.02
N THR A 114 25.98 3.37 -21.16
CA THR A 114 27.10 3.27 -22.10
C THR A 114 28.41 3.64 -21.40
N SER A 115 29.54 3.15 -21.94
CA SER A 115 30.87 3.55 -21.45
C SER A 115 31.17 5.05 -21.64
N ALA A 116 30.40 5.75 -22.50
CA ALA A 116 30.57 7.19 -22.71
C ALA A 116 30.21 7.99 -21.45
N ASN A 117 29.28 7.50 -20.62
CA ASN A 117 28.88 8.15 -19.36
C ASN A 117 30.07 8.32 -18.39
N LEU A 118 30.98 7.34 -18.35
CA LEU A 118 32.18 7.39 -17.50
C LEU A 118 33.18 8.49 -17.92
N ARG A 119 33.08 8.99 -19.15
CA ARG A 119 33.94 10.06 -19.69
C ARG A 119 33.32 11.45 -19.53
N LYS A 120 32.15 11.58 -18.88
CA LYS A 120 31.46 12.85 -18.67
C LYS A 120 31.73 13.38 -17.25
N PRO A 121 32.76 14.22 -17.02
CA PRO A 121 33.13 14.65 -15.67
C PRO A 121 32.02 15.42 -14.94
N ARG A 122 31.23 16.23 -15.65
CA ARG A 122 30.08 16.95 -15.08
C ARG A 122 28.97 16.01 -14.62
N TYR A 123 28.75 14.91 -15.35
CA TYR A 123 27.80 13.86 -14.95
C TYR A 123 28.25 13.14 -13.69
N LEU A 124 29.53 12.74 -13.62
CA LEU A 124 30.08 12.10 -12.43
C LEU A 124 30.04 13.01 -11.19
N ALA A 125 30.31 14.31 -11.37
CA ALA A 125 30.19 15.30 -10.31
C ALA A 125 28.73 15.43 -9.82
N MET A 126 27.76 15.47 -10.74
CA MET A 126 26.33 15.51 -10.41
C MET A 126 25.88 14.33 -9.55
N LEU A 127 26.39 13.11 -9.82
CA LEU A 127 26.04 11.93 -9.02
C LEU A 127 26.42 12.09 -7.53
N ALA A 128 27.49 12.85 -7.23
CA ALA A 128 27.89 13.17 -5.86
C ALA A 128 27.00 14.24 -5.22
N GLU A 129 26.29 15.05 -6.01
CA GLU A 129 25.33 16.06 -5.54
C GLU A 129 23.99 15.44 -5.09
N ILE A 130 23.60 14.27 -5.61
CA ILE A 130 22.32 13.61 -5.28
C ILE A 130 22.20 13.26 -3.78
N PRO A 131 23.18 12.59 -3.12
CA PRO A 131 23.11 12.33 -1.68
C PRO A 131 23.10 13.61 -0.84
N LEU A 132 23.81 14.66 -1.30
CA LEU A 132 23.84 15.97 -0.66
C LEU A 132 22.47 16.63 -0.72
N PHE A 133 21.79 16.57 -1.87
CA PHE A 133 20.41 17.00 -2.05
C PHE A 133 19.48 16.28 -1.09
N HIS A 134 19.49 14.94 -1.06
CA HIS A 134 18.64 14.17 -0.14
C HIS A 134 18.84 14.58 1.33
N ARG A 135 20.09 14.77 1.76
CA ARG A 135 20.39 15.21 3.13
C ARG A 135 19.81 16.60 3.43
N ARG A 136 19.99 17.56 2.53
CA ARG A 136 19.50 18.94 2.71
C ARG A 136 17.98 19.02 2.63
N ALA A 137 17.36 18.29 1.71
CA ALA A 137 15.91 18.23 1.58
C ALA A 137 15.26 17.72 2.88
N ARG A 138 15.78 16.62 3.46
CA ARG A 138 15.29 16.11 4.75
C ARG A 138 15.52 17.09 5.91
N ALA A 139 16.63 17.83 5.90
CA ALA A 139 16.87 18.87 6.90
C ALA A 139 15.85 20.01 6.79
N LEU A 140 15.48 20.43 5.57
CA LEU A 140 14.43 21.42 5.35
C LEU A 140 13.07 20.94 5.89
N LEU A 141 12.77 19.64 5.77
CA LEU A 141 11.54 19.08 6.30
C LEU A 141 11.40 19.17 7.83
N ALA A 142 12.51 19.31 8.56
CA ALA A 142 12.49 19.55 10.00
C ALA A 142 12.04 20.99 10.39
N HIS A 143 11.98 21.92 9.44
CA HIS A 143 11.56 23.30 9.67
C HIS A 143 10.15 23.54 9.10
N GLU A 144 9.16 23.79 9.97
CA GLU A 144 7.75 23.78 9.56
C GLU A 144 7.31 24.98 8.71
N SER A 145 7.97 26.13 8.85
CA SER A 145 7.57 27.41 8.26
C SER A 145 8.37 27.81 7.02
N ASP A 146 9.10 26.88 6.39
CA ASP A 146 9.91 27.20 5.22
C ASP A 146 9.05 27.38 3.96
N THR A 147 9.07 28.58 3.39
CA THR A 147 8.27 28.97 2.22
C THR A 147 9.11 29.15 0.95
N ARG A 148 10.40 28.79 0.98
CA ARG A 148 11.27 28.94 -0.18
C ARG A 148 10.79 28.11 -1.37
N THR A 149 11.00 28.65 -2.55
CA THR A 149 10.89 27.92 -3.81
C THR A 149 12.00 26.88 -3.95
N LEU A 150 11.82 25.93 -4.85
CA LEU A 150 12.85 24.95 -5.18
C LEU A 150 14.11 25.66 -5.70
N ARG A 151 13.96 26.72 -6.50
CA ARG A 151 15.06 27.55 -7.00
C ARG A 151 15.91 28.12 -5.86
N GLU A 152 15.28 28.83 -4.93
CA GLU A 152 15.97 29.43 -3.77
C GLU A 152 16.69 28.38 -2.92
N PHE A 153 16.06 27.22 -2.69
CA PHE A 153 16.70 26.11 -1.99
C PHE A 153 17.95 25.58 -2.72
N LEU A 154 17.89 25.46 -4.05
CA LEU A 154 19.00 24.95 -4.85
C LEU A 154 20.16 25.95 -4.91
N ASP A 155 19.86 27.24 -5.01
CA ASP A 155 20.83 28.33 -5.00
C ASP A 155 21.53 28.45 -3.64
N ASP A 156 20.77 28.42 -2.54
CA ASP A 156 21.30 28.39 -1.17
C ASP A 156 22.20 27.16 -0.93
N GLY A 157 21.80 26.03 -1.51
CA GLY A 157 22.56 24.78 -1.49
C GLY A 157 23.83 24.80 -2.36
N ARG A 158 23.98 25.80 -3.23
CA ARG A 158 25.02 25.92 -4.27
C ARG A 158 25.09 24.69 -5.18
N PHE A 159 23.93 24.13 -5.53
CA PHE A 159 23.86 23.02 -6.48
C PHE A 159 24.26 23.49 -7.89
N SER A 160 24.93 22.65 -8.66
CA SER A 160 25.41 23.03 -9.97
C SER A 160 24.26 23.18 -10.98
N ALA A 161 24.40 24.10 -11.94
CA ALA A 161 23.43 24.20 -13.05
C ALA A 161 23.28 22.88 -13.83
N TYR A 162 24.32 22.03 -13.82
CA TYR A 162 24.25 20.70 -14.42
C TYR A 162 23.32 19.77 -13.62
N PHE A 163 23.39 19.77 -12.29
CA PHE A 163 22.49 19.03 -11.41
C PHE A 163 21.04 19.50 -11.54
N VAL A 164 20.82 20.82 -11.58
CA VAL A 164 19.47 21.38 -11.76
C VAL A 164 18.84 20.87 -13.07
N ARG A 165 19.55 21.02 -14.20
CA ARG A 165 19.06 20.63 -15.54
C ARG A 165 18.84 19.13 -15.72
N HIS A 166 19.74 18.29 -15.20
CA HIS A 166 19.76 16.85 -15.54
C HIS A 166 19.22 15.94 -14.42
N PHE A 167 18.87 16.49 -13.26
CA PHE A 167 18.27 15.73 -12.16
C PHE A 167 17.02 16.40 -11.60
N MET A 168 17.09 17.66 -11.17
CA MET A 168 15.96 18.30 -10.47
C MET A 168 14.80 18.65 -11.38
N GLU A 169 15.06 19.34 -12.50
CA GLU A 169 14.01 19.69 -13.46
C GLU A 169 13.32 18.43 -14.02
N PRO A 170 14.03 17.38 -14.52
CA PRO A 170 13.38 16.15 -14.99
C PRO A 170 12.56 15.46 -13.90
N LEU A 171 13.05 15.42 -12.66
CA LEU A 171 12.35 14.79 -11.54
C LEU A 171 10.99 15.46 -11.30
N VAL A 172 10.95 16.79 -11.23
CA VAL A 172 9.69 17.51 -10.98
C VAL A 172 8.78 17.48 -12.21
N ALA A 173 9.34 17.70 -13.41
CA ALA A 173 8.60 17.65 -14.66
C ALA A 173 7.90 16.31 -14.86
N CYS A 174 8.60 15.18 -14.63
CA CYS A 174 8.01 13.85 -14.76
C CYS A 174 6.87 13.59 -13.77
N VAL A 175 7.01 14.06 -12.53
CA VAL A 175 6.03 13.78 -11.46
C VAL A 175 4.73 14.55 -11.67
N TRP A 176 4.79 15.80 -12.13
CA TRP A 176 3.60 16.65 -12.32
C TRP A 176 3.25 16.95 -13.77
N SER A 177 3.93 16.29 -14.72
CA SER A 177 3.75 16.50 -16.16
C SER A 177 3.73 17.98 -16.54
N CYS A 178 4.64 18.76 -15.96
CA CYS A 178 4.68 20.22 -16.07
C CYS A 178 5.94 20.69 -16.81
N ASP A 179 5.89 21.90 -17.37
CA ASP A 179 7.04 22.49 -18.05
C ASP A 179 8.24 22.58 -17.08
N PRO A 180 9.43 22.08 -17.46
CA PRO A 180 10.65 22.23 -16.68
C PRO A 180 10.93 23.67 -16.20
N ALA A 181 10.53 24.69 -16.95
CA ALA A 181 10.71 26.10 -16.60
C ALA A 181 9.92 26.50 -15.34
N VAL A 182 8.71 25.98 -15.15
CA VAL A 182 7.87 26.25 -13.95
C VAL A 182 8.19 25.32 -12.79
N SER A 183 8.90 24.22 -13.04
CA SER A 183 9.22 23.20 -12.03
C SER A 183 10.01 23.72 -10.83
N LEU A 184 10.82 24.77 -11.03
CA LEU A 184 11.68 25.35 -10.00
C LEU A 184 10.95 26.36 -9.09
N ASP A 185 9.75 26.80 -9.47
CA ASP A 185 8.96 27.76 -8.70
C ASP A 185 8.05 27.07 -7.68
N TYR A 186 8.08 25.73 -7.64
CA TYR A 186 7.36 24.91 -6.66
C TYR A 186 7.85 25.22 -5.24
N PRO A 187 6.96 25.27 -4.23
CA PRO A 187 7.37 25.37 -2.84
C PRO A 187 8.22 24.15 -2.43
N ALA A 188 9.48 24.38 -2.03
CA ALA A 188 10.45 23.32 -1.79
C ALA A 188 9.98 22.32 -0.72
N ARG A 189 9.41 22.83 0.38
CA ARG A 189 8.87 21.99 1.46
C ARG A 189 7.75 21.09 0.97
N TYR A 190 6.83 21.61 0.15
CA TYR A 190 5.69 20.87 -0.38
C TYR A 190 6.15 19.72 -1.27
N LEU A 191 7.09 20.01 -2.18
CA LEU A 191 7.75 19.00 -3.03
C LEU A 191 8.50 17.95 -2.19
N PHE A 192 9.28 18.36 -1.20
CA PHE A 192 10.07 17.42 -0.40
C PHE A 192 9.20 16.52 0.47
N ARG A 193 8.06 17.03 0.98
CA ARG A 193 7.07 16.20 1.67
C ARG A 193 6.50 15.14 0.74
N PHE A 194 6.18 15.50 -0.50
CA PHE A 194 5.75 14.53 -1.50
C PHE A 194 6.83 13.46 -1.73
N LEU A 195 8.07 13.87 -1.98
CA LEU A 195 9.17 12.94 -2.25
C LEU A 195 9.49 12.05 -1.03
N GLU A 196 9.40 12.56 0.21
CA GLU A 196 9.53 11.76 1.43
C GLU A 196 8.41 10.73 1.56
N HIS A 197 7.16 11.17 1.35
CA HIS A 197 5.97 10.34 1.46
C HIS A 197 6.02 9.14 0.50
N HIS A 198 6.50 9.37 -0.73
CA HIS A 198 6.62 8.36 -1.78
C HIS A 198 7.96 7.58 -1.77
N GLY A 199 8.82 7.80 -0.76
CA GLY A 199 10.11 7.10 -0.66
C GLY A 199 11.12 7.46 -1.76
N MET A 200 11.01 8.68 -2.31
CA MET A 200 11.87 9.24 -3.35
C MET A 200 12.97 10.16 -2.78
N LEU A 201 12.87 10.61 -1.51
CA LEU A 201 14.00 11.21 -0.78
C LEU A 201 14.87 10.12 -0.12
N GLY A 202 15.40 9.19 -0.91
CA GLY A 202 16.19 8.07 -0.41
C GLY A 202 16.75 7.19 -1.53
N VAL A 203 17.74 6.36 -1.19
CA VAL A 203 18.28 5.34 -2.12
C VAL A 203 17.60 3.98 -1.90
N PHE A 204 16.97 3.79 -0.74
CA PHE A 204 16.23 2.59 -0.34
C PHE A 204 14.91 3.00 0.30
N GLY A 205 13.94 2.07 0.33
CA GLY A 205 12.65 2.29 1.01
C GLY A 205 11.54 2.88 0.12
N SER A 206 11.72 2.85 -1.20
CA SER A 206 10.62 3.11 -2.14
C SER A 206 9.56 1.99 -1.99
N PRO A 207 8.27 2.34 -1.95
CA PRO A 207 7.21 1.35 -1.80
C PRO A 207 7.12 0.47 -3.06
N GLN A 208 6.64 -0.76 -2.90
CA GLN A 208 6.29 -1.60 -4.05
C GLN A 208 5.10 -0.99 -4.77
N TRP A 209 5.33 -0.55 -6.00
CA TRP A 209 4.28 -0.04 -6.87
C TRP A 209 3.45 -1.16 -7.45
N ARG A 210 2.18 -0.84 -7.69
CA ARG A 210 1.14 -1.73 -8.21
C ARG A 210 0.29 -1.00 -9.24
N THR A 211 -0.42 -1.76 -10.06
CA THR A 211 -1.37 -1.29 -11.06
C THR A 211 -2.63 -2.15 -11.01
N VAL A 212 -3.76 -1.65 -11.51
CA VAL A 212 -5.04 -2.36 -11.49
C VAL A 212 -5.01 -3.47 -12.54
N THR A 213 -5.31 -4.71 -12.14
CA THR A 213 -5.34 -5.83 -13.08
C THR A 213 -6.52 -5.68 -14.03
N GLY A 214 -6.24 -5.69 -15.34
CA GLY A 214 -7.27 -5.46 -16.36
C GLY A 214 -7.67 -4.00 -16.52
N GLY A 215 -6.87 -3.05 -16.03
CA GLY A 215 -7.08 -1.62 -16.22
C GLY A 215 -8.03 -0.97 -15.21
N SER A 216 -7.83 0.33 -14.99
CA SER A 216 -8.53 1.16 -14.01
C SER A 216 -10.04 1.24 -14.25
N ARG A 217 -10.51 1.15 -15.50
CA ARG A 217 -11.94 1.08 -15.83
C ARG A 217 -12.68 -0.04 -15.09
N SER A 218 -11.97 -1.12 -14.74
CA SER A 218 -12.56 -2.25 -14.01
C SER A 218 -13.10 -1.89 -12.62
N TYR A 219 -12.54 -0.91 -11.91
CA TYR A 219 -13.11 -0.45 -10.64
C TYR A 219 -14.21 0.58 -10.87
N VAL A 220 -14.08 1.41 -11.91
CA VAL A 220 -15.07 2.41 -12.30
C VAL A 220 -16.40 1.73 -12.63
N ASP A 221 -16.37 0.68 -13.46
CA ASP A 221 -17.56 -0.06 -13.88
C ASP A 221 -18.25 -0.76 -12.70
N ARG A 222 -17.47 -1.40 -11.82
CA ARG A 222 -18.01 -2.07 -10.62
C ARG A 222 -18.63 -1.08 -9.64
N LEU A 223 -18.03 0.10 -9.48
CA LEU A 223 -18.55 1.14 -8.63
C LEU A 223 -19.84 1.72 -9.21
N ALA A 224 -19.85 2.04 -10.51
CA ALA A 224 -21.02 2.56 -11.19
C ALA A 224 -22.22 1.60 -11.08
N ALA A 225 -21.99 0.29 -11.21
CA ALA A 225 -23.01 -0.74 -11.03
C ALA A 225 -23.58 -0.81 -9.59
N ALA A 226 -22.87 -0.28 -8.60
CA ALA A 226 -23.32 -0.22 -7.21
C ALA A 226 -24.14 1.05 -6.90
N LEU A 227 -24.21 2.02 -7.82
CA LEU A 227 -24.94 3.28 -7.62
C LEU A 227 -26.40 3.16 -8.10
N GLN A 228 -27.28 3.92 -7.46
CA GLN A 228 -28.71 3.94 -7.80
C GLN A 228 -28.98 4.69 -9.11
N GLU A 229 -28.27 5.79 -9.35
CA GLU A 229 -28.48 6.64 -10.50
C GLU A 229 -27.17 7.26 -11.01
N VAL A 230 -26.89 7.05 -12.29
CA VAL A 230 -25.72 7.58 -12.99
C VAL A 230 -26.17 8.24 -14.29
N ARG A 231 -25.72 9.49 -14.51
CA ARG A 231 -26.06 10.32 -15.67
C ARG A 231 -24.79 10.77 -16.38
N THR A 232 -24.36 10.00 -17.38
CA THR A 232 -23.30 10.38 -18.33
C THR A 232 -23.83 11.32 -19.42
N GLY A 233 -22.95 12.04 -20.11
CA GLY A 233 -23.32 13.02 -21.13
C GLY A 233 -24.16 14.18 -20.59
N THR A 234 -24.21 14.37 -19.27
CA THR A 234 -25.10 15.29 -18.56
C THR A 234 -24.28 16.32 -17.82
N LYS A 235 -23.76 17.29 -18.58
CA LYS A 235 -22.96 18.39 -18.02
C LYS A 235 -23.80 19.25 -17.07
N VAL A 236 -23.36 19.41 -15.83
CA VAL A 236 -23.93 20.39 -14.90
C VAL A 236 -23.47 21.79 -15.30
N THR A 237 -24.41 22.72 -15.44
CA THR A 237 -24.15 24.12 -15.82
C THR A 237 -24.37 25.09 -14.68
N SER A 238 -25.17 24.73 -13.67
CA SER A 238 -25.43 25.58 -12.51
C SER A 238 -25.67 24.77 -11.24
N VAL A 239 -25.12 25.26 -10.12
CA VAL A 239 -25.31 24.78 -8.75
C VAL A 239 -25.65 25.99 -7.89
N LEU A 240 -26.83 25.99 -7.29
CA LEU A 240 -27.35 27.07 -6.44
C LEU A 240 -27.79 26.50 -5.09
N GLU A 241 -27.18 26.95 -4.00
CA GLU A 241 -27.63 26.62 -2.65
C GLU A 241 -28.81 27.53 -2.27
N THR A 242 -29.93 26.92 -1.87
CA THR A 242 -31.17 27.61 -1.48
C THR A 242 -31.54 27.29 -0.02
N ALA A 243 -32.62 27.90 0.48
CA ALA A 243 -33.13 27.59 1.82
C ALA A 243 -33.58 26.11 1.96
N ASP A 244 -34.08 25.52 0.87
CA ASP A 244 -34.69 24.19 0.86
C ASP A 244 -33.73 23.07 0.44
N GLY A 245 -32.56 23.40 -0.12
CA GLY A 245 -31.59 22.40 -0.58
C GLY A 245 -30.52 23.00 -1.47
N VAL A 246 -30.06 22.22 -2.45
CA VAL A 246 -29.17 22.68 -3.52
C VAL A 246 -29.79 22.30 -4.85
N GLU A 247 -30.00 23.29 -5.71
CA GLU A 247 -30.51 23.13 -7.06
C GLU A 247 -29.35 22.86 -8.03
N VAL A 248 -29.47 21.80 -8.82
CA VAL A 248 -28.52 21.42 -9.86
C VAL A 248 -29.23 21.52 -11.21
N THR A 249 -28.72 22.36 -12.10
CA THR A 249 -29.21 22.52 -13.47
C THR A 249 -28.24 21.85 -14.43
N ASP A 250 -28.76 20.94 -15.26
CA ASP A 250 -27.97 20.27 -16.29
C ASP A 250 -28.00 21.02 -17.64
N GLY A 251 -27.20 20.54 -18.60
CA GLY A 251 -27.05 21.13 -19.92
C GLY A 251 -28.32 21.11 -20.78
N SER A 252 -29.35 20.35 -20.39
CA SER A 252 -30.66 20.40 -21.04
C SER A 252 -31.57 21.51 -20.48
N GLY A 253 -31.15 22.16 -19.39
CA GLY A 253 -31.92 23.17 -18.66
C GLY A 253 -32.83 22.59 -17.59
N VAL A 254 -32.76 21.29 -17.30
CA VAL A 254 -33.54 20.66 -16.24
C VAL A 254 -32.88 20.94 -14.89
N THR A 255 -33.65 21.49 -13.96
CA THR A 255 -33.22 21.76 -12.58
C THR A 255 -33.79 20.71 -11.63
N THR A 256 -32.93 20.10 -10.82
CA THR A 256 -33.30 19.13 -9.78
C THR A 256 -32.76 19.56 -8.42
N THR A 257 -33.61 19.55 -7.40
CA THR A 257 -33.22 19.89 -6.01
C THR A 257 -32.75 18.64 -5.25
N TYR A 258 -31.64 18.80 -4.52
CA TYR A 258 -31.00 17.81 -3.66
C TYR A 258 -30.84 18.33 -2.23
N ASP A 259 -30.71 17.44 -1.25
CA ASP A 259 -30.45 17.84 0.14
C ASP A 259 -29.01 18.35 0.33
N ALA A 260 -28.08 17.85 -0.48
CA ALA A 260 -26.70 18.29 -0.55
C ALA A 260 -26.03 17.88 -1.88
N VAL A 261 -24.95 18.57 -2.23
CA VAL A 261 -24.17 18.37 -3.45
C VAL A 261 -22.68 18.26 -3.10
N VAL A 262 -22.02 17.27 -3.68
CA VAL A 262 -20.55 17.18 -3.74
C VAL A 262 -20.10 17.62 -5.13
N VAL A 263 -19.34 18.72 -5.21
CA VAL A 263 -18.72 19.17 -6.46
C VAL A 263 -17.33 18.54 -6.57
N ALA A 264 -17.21 17.52 -7.42
CA ALA A 264 -16.01 16.71 -7.65
C ALA A 264 -15.35 17.00 -9.02
N ALA A 265 -15.20 18.29 -9.35
CA ALA A 265 -14.66 18.79 -10.60
C ALA A 265 -13.40 19.65 -10.39
N HIS A 266 -12.63 19.95 -11.44
CA HIS A 266 -11.47 20.85 -11.31
C HIS A 266 -11.89 22.24 -10.80
N PRO A 267 -11.05 22.98 -10.05
CA PRO A 267 -11.42 24.24 -9.41
C PRO A 267 -12.05 25.28 -10.35
N GLY A 268 -11.51 25.42 -11.56
CA GLY A 268 -12.09 26.31 -12.58
C GLY A 268 -13.48 25.87 -13.05
N GLN A 269 -13.68 24.56 -13.25
CA GLN A 269 -14.98 24.00 -13.60
C GLN A 269 -15.98 24.15 -12.44
N ALA A 270 -15.55 23.84 -11.22
CA ALA A 270 -16.33 24.01 -10.01
C ALA A 270 -16.78 25.47 -9.84
N LEU A 271 -15.87 26.43 -10.00
CA LEU A 271 -16.22 27.85 -9.92
C LEU A 271 -17.20 28.27 -11.02
N SER A 272 -17.04 27.75 -12.24
CA SER A 272 -17.89 28.10 -13.38
C SER A 272 -19.35 27.64 -13.24
N MET A 273 -19.61 26.58 -12.46
CA MET A 273 -20.96 26.07 -12.23
C MET A 273 -21.63 26.68 -11.00
N LEU A 274 -20.92 27.39 -10.11
CA LEU A 274 -21.56 28.06 -8.98
C LEU A 274 -22.39 29.25 -9.48
N ALA A 275 -23.69 29.26 -9.20
CA ALA A 275 -24.57 30.38 -9.56
C ALA A 275 -24.21 31.65 -8.78
N GLU A 276 -23.92 31.51 -7.49
CA GLU A 276 -23.63 32.62 -6.57
C GLU A 276 -22.37 32.31 -5.74
N PRO A 277 -21.17 32.27 -6.34
CA PRO A 277 -19.95 31.94 -5.61
C PRO A 277 -19.63 33.02 -4.57
N THR A 278 -19.38 32.59 -3.34
CA THR A 278 -18.93 33.47 -2.26
C THR A 278 -17.56 34.10 -2.60
N PRO A 279 -17.18 35.23 -1.98
CA PRO A 279 -15.86 35.82 -2.18
C PRO A 279 -14.72 34.83 -1.92
N LEU A 280 -14.85 33.99 -0.88
CA LEU A 280 -13.84 32.98 -0.54
C LEU A 280 -13.78 31.84 -1.57
N GLN A 281 -14.93 31.36 -2.07
CA GLN A 281 -14.96 30.36 -3.15
C GLN A 281 -14.28 30.90 -4.41
N ARG A 282 -14.56 32.14 -4.81
CA ARG A 282 -13.91 32.77 -5.96
C ARG A 282 -12.40 32.92 -5.76
N GLU A 283 -11.98 33.37 -4.57
CA GLU A 283 -10.56 33.53 -4.22
C GLU A 283 -9.80 32.20 -4.32
N LEU A 284 -10.27 31.15 -3.63
CA LEU A 284 -9.51 29.91 -3.50
C LEU A 284 -9.54 29.08 -4.79
N LEU A 285 -10.69 28.96 -5.46
CA LEU A 285 -10.81 28.12 -6.65
C LEU A 285 -10.07 28.73 -7.86
N SER A 286 -10.00 30.07 -7.96
CA SER A 286 -9.23 30.74 -9.03
C SER A 286 -7.72 30.66 -8.82
N ALA A 287 -7.27 30.41 -7.59
CA ALA A 287 -5.85 30.35 -7.23
C ALA A 287 -5.18 29.00 -7.57
N MET A 288 -5.91 28.05 -8.17
CA MET A 288 -5.45 26.68 -8.44
C MET A 288 -5.43 26.40 -9.95
N PRO A 289 -4.40 26.88 -10.67
CA PRO A 289 -4.31 26.70 -12.12
C PRO A 289 -4.00 25.25 -12.51
N TYR A 290 -4.46 24.88 -13.69
CA TYR A 290 -4.19 23.60 -14.34
C TYR A 290 -3.54 23.87 -15.70
N SER A 291 -2.71 22.93 -16.15
CA SER A 291 -2.11 22.94 -17.49
C SER A 291 -2.69 21.81 -18.33
N PRO A 292 -3.21 22.09 -19.54
CA PRO A 292 -3.57 21.06 -20.49
C PRO A 292 -2.31 20.34 -20.98
N ASN A 293 -2.44 19.05 -21.24
CA ASN A 293 -1.40 18.17 -21.76
C ASN A 293 -2.04 17.13 -22.68
N THR A 294 -1.59 17.10 -23.92
CA THR A 294 -1.98 16.04 -24.86
C THR A 294 -1.18 14.77 -24.58
N ALA A 295 -1.90 13.66 -24.46
CA ALA A 295 -1.38 12.31 -24.36
C ALA A 295 -1.66 11.54 -25.65
N LEU A 296 -0.61 10.99 -26.26
CA LEU A 296 -0.72 10.10 -27.42
C LEU A 296 -0.36 8.67 -27.01
N LEU A 297 -1.31 7.74 -27.09
CA LEU A 297 -1.07 6.30 -26.99
C LEU A 297 -0.59 5.80 -28.35
N HIS A 298 0.58 5.19 -28.43
CA HIS A 298 1.21 4.76 -29.68
C HIS A 298 2.16 3.56 -29.47
N THR A 299 2.76 3.09 -30.57
CA THR A 299 3.77 1.99 -30.57
C THR A 299 5.15 2.40 -31.06
N ASP A 300 5.36 3.69 -31.40
CA ASP A 300 6.66 4.22 -31.82
C ASP A 300 7.72 4.19 -30.70
N ALA A 301 8.56 3.16 -30.72
CA ALA A 301 9.65 2.96 -29.76
C ALA A 301 10.85 3.91 -29.96
N SER A 302 10.87 4.74 -31.01
CA SER A 302 11.97 5.71 -31.24
C SER A 302 12.02 6.83 -30.19
N LEU A 303 10.95 7.00 -29.41
CA LEU A 303 10.89 7.98 -28.32
C LEU A 303 11.55 7.48 -27.02
N LEU A 304 11.83 6.18 -26.91
CA LEU A 304 12.58 5.64 -25.78
C LEU A 304 14.08 5.99 -25.89
N PRO A 305 14.84 5.93 -24.78
CA PRO A 305 16.29 6.09 -24.82
C PRO A 305 16.99 5.17 -25.83
N ASP A 306 18.06 5.69 -26.43
CA ASP A 306 18.86 4.97 -27.43
C ASP A 306 19.55 3.76 -26.79
N ALA A 307 20.06 3.93 -25.56
CA ALA A 307 20.64 2.85 -24.79
C ALA A 307 19.57 2.01 -24.08
N ASP A 308 19.52 0.70 -24.37
CA ASP A 308 18.57 -0.23 -23.76
C ASP A 308 18.61 -0.22 -22.22
N ASP A 309 19.82 -0.16 -21.64
CA ASP A 309 20.03 -0.09 -20.18
C ASP A 309 19.55 1.23 -19.55
N ALA A 310 19.19 2.24 -20.36
CA ALA A 310 18.58 3.48 -19.92
C ALA A 310 17.05 3.50 -20.11
N ARG A 311 16.44 2.49 -20.76
CA ARG A 311 15.00 2.44 -20.97
C ARG A 311 14.27 2.15 -19.67
N ALA A 312 13.34 3.05 -19.33
CA ALA A 312 12.64 3.08 -18.08
C ALA A 312 11.11 3.08 -18.30
N SER A 313 10.35 3.16 -17.21
CA SER A 313 8.89 3.19 -17.25
C SER A 313 8.46 4.58 -17.60
N TRP A 314 9.21 5.58 -17.13
CA TRP A 314 9.00 7.00 -17.34
C TRP A 314 10.27 7.52 -18.00
N ASN A 315 10.17 8.00 -19.24
CA ASN A 315 11.34 8.41 -20.02
C ASN A 315 11.25 9.89 -20.34
N PHE A 316 12.01 10.69 -19.60
CA PHE A 316 12.10 12.12 -19.85
C PHE A 316 13.06 12.38 -21.01
N ARG A 317 12.63 13.20 -21.98
CA ARG A 317 13.47 13.67 -23.06
C ARG A 317 13.55 15.19 -23.04
N ARG A 318 14.78 15.72 -22.92
CA ARG A 318 15.05 17.13 -23.12
C ARG A 318 15.42 17.39 -24.57
N ARG A 319 14.67 18.30 -25.19
CA ARG A 319 14.86 18.74 -26.58
C ARG A 319 15.79 19.97 -26.62
N THR A 320 16.55 20.11 -27.70
CA THR A 320 17.58 21.16 -27.88
C THR A 320 17.02 22.59 -27.99
N ARG A 321 15.80 22.77 -28.53
CA ARG A 321 15.28 24.11 -28.93
C ARG A 321 13.79 24.31 -28.69
N GLU A 322 13.16 23.45 -27.92
CA GLU A 322 11.72 23.55 -27.67
C GLU A 322 11.40 23.60 -26.18
N GLU A 323 10.43 24.46 -25.88
CA GLU A 323 9.80 24.58 -24.57
C GLU A 323 8.74 23.49 -24.41
N GLY A 324 8.34 23.21 -23.17
CA GLY A 324 7.41 22.13 -22.86
C GLY A 324 8.07 20.84 -22.40
N ILE A 325 7.22 19.97 -21.86
CA ILE A 325 7.61 18.65 -21.37
C ILE A 325 7.56 17.63 -22.51
N THR A 326 8.48 16.67 -22.52
CA THR A 326 8.38 15.47 -23.35
C THR A 326 8.69 14.27 -22.47
N VAL A 327 7.65 13.51 -22.13
CA VAL A 327 7.78 12.30 -21.31
C VAL A 327 7.04 11.16 -21.98
N THR A 328 7.74 10.05 -22.20
CA THR A 328 7.17 8.81 -22.73
C THR A 328 7.10 7.75 -21.65
N TYR A 329 5.90 7.26 -21.36
CA TYR A 329 5.66 6.17 -20.44
C TYR A 329 5.63 4.84 -21.18
N ASP A 330 6.44 3.87 -20.75
CA ASP A 330 6.36 2.47 -21.24
C ASP A 330 5.24 1.74 -20.49
N LEU A 331 4.05 1.73 -21.10
CA LEU A 331 2.83 1.15 -20.52
C LEU A 331 2.91 -0.38 -20.48
N THR A 332 3.54 -1.00 -21.47
CA THR A 332 3.81 -2.45 -21.44
C THR A 332 4.59 -2.82 -20.18
N ARG A 333 5.62 -2.03 -19.82
CA ARG A 333 6.45 -2.26 -18.64
C ARG A 333 5.74 -1.89 -17.33
N LEU A 334 5.04 -0.75 -17.29
CA LEU A 334 4.29 -0.30 -16.11
C LEU A 334 3.17 -1.27 -15.74
N GLN A 335 2.36 -1.65 -16.72
CA GLN A 335 1.16 -2.44 -16.49
C GLN A 335 1.43 -3.95 -16.56
N ARG A 336 2.65 -4.36 -16.93
CA ARG A 336 3.03 -5.76 -17.20
C ARG A 336 2.07 -6.43 -18.18
N LEU A 337 1.84 -5.76 -19.30
CA LEU A 337 0.99 -6.27 -20.37
C LEU A 337 1.62 -7.54 -20.97
N ASP A 338 0.81 -8.56 -21.22
CA ASP A 338 1.24 -9.82 -21.84
C ASP A 338 1.30 -9.66 -23.37
N THR A 339 2.33 -8.96 -23.84
CA THR A 339 2.57 -8.70 -25.26
C THR A 339 4.05 -8.47 -25.55
N ASP A 340 4.44 -8.77 -26.79
CA ASP A 340 5.75 -8.41 -27.34
C ASP A 340 5.77 -6.98 -27.93
N VAL A 341 4.60 -6.37 -28.13
CA VAL A 341 4.45 -4.99 -28.61
C VAL A 341 4.67 -4.00 -27.47
N ARG A 342 5.42 -2.94 -27.75
CA ARG A 342 5.62 -1.83 -26.82
C ARG A 342 4.52 -0.79 -27.01
N TYR A 343 3.60 -0.74 -26.06
CA TYR A 343 2.62 0.32 -25.95
C TYR A 343 3.17 1.44 -25.08
N LEU A 344 3.16 2.64 -25.63
CA LEU A 344 3.72 3.83 -25.03
C LEU A 344 2.66 4.92 -24.99
N VAL A 345 2.71 5.76 -23.96
CA VAL A 345 2.00 7.04 -23.99
C VAL A 345 2.99 8.19 -23.86
N THR A 346 2.95 9.13 -24.79
CA THR A 346 3.81 10.32 -24.77
C THR A 346 3.02 11.57 -24.43
N LEU A 347 3.48 12.30 -23.42
CA LEU A 347 3.00 13.61 -22.99
C LEU A 347 3.95 14.69 -23.52
N GLY A 348 3.40 15.58 -24.36
CA GLY A 348 4.16 16.61 -25.07
C GLY A 348 5.19 16.04 -26.06
N GLY A 349 5.43 16.74 -27.17
CA GLY A 349 6.21 16.19 -28.29
C GLY A 349 5.36 15.41 -29.30
N GLU A 350 4.12 15.85 -29.54
CA GLU A 350 3.23 15.30 -30.57
C GLU A 350 3.87 15.29 -31.96
N ASP A 351 4.74 16.26 -32.22
CA ASP A 351 5.51 16.38 -33.46
C ASP A 351 6.59 15.30 -33.63
N LEU A 352 6.93 14.58 -32.56
CA LEU A 352 7.93 13.52 -32.57
C LEU A 352 7.33 12.13 -32.79
N VAL A 353 6.04 11.94 -32.48
CA VAL A 353 5.38 10.63 -32.58
C VAL A 353 5.00 10.36 -34.02
N ASP A 354 5.41 9.22 -34.58
CA ASP A 354 4.94 8.79 -35.90
C ASP A 354 3.40 8.67 -35.91
N PRO A 355 2.68 9.50 -36.68
CA PRO A 355 1.21 9.49 -36.72
C PRO A 355 0.63 8.14 -37.14
N ALA A 356 1.37 7.33 -37.90
CA ALA A 356 0.92 6.00 -38.32
C ALA A 356 0.85 4.99 -37.16
N THR A 357 1.52 5.26 -36.05
CA THR A 357 1.58 4.37 -34.88
C THR A 357 0.60 4.77 -33.77
N VAL A 358 -0.08 5.91 -33.92
CA VAL A 358 -0.99 6.46 -32.90
C VAL A 358 -2.29 5.64 -32.85
N ILE A 359 -2.62 5.18 -31.65
CA ILE A 359 -3.81 4.39 -31.34
C ILE A 359 -4.90 5.29 -30.76
N ALA A 360 -4.54 6.22 -29.87
CA ALA A 360 -5.48 7.13 -29.27
C ALA A 360 -4.82 8.47 -28.89
N ARG A 361 -5.63 9.53 -28.95
CA ARG A 361 -5.31 10.86 -28.42
C ARG A 361 -6.23 11.18 -27.24
N ARG A 362 -5.66 11.74 -26.18
CA ARG A 362 -6.39 12.25 -25.01
C ARG A 362 -5.85 13.61 -24.60
N GLU A 363 -6.73 14.46 -24.10
CA GLU A 363 -6.38 15.72 -23.46
C GLU A 363 -6.58 15.55 -21.97
N TYR A 364 -5.50 15.74 -21.19
CA TYR A 364 -5.53 15.73 -19.73
C TYR A 364 -5.19 17.11 -19.20
N GLU A 365 -5.64 17.41 -18.00
CA GLU A 365 -5.19 18.59 -17.27
C GLU A 365 -4.43 18.14 -16.02
N HIS A 366 -3.30 18.79 -15.73
CA HIS A 366 -2.49 18.56 -14.53
C HIS A 366 -2.42 19.82 -13.67
N PRO A 367 -2.50 19.72 -12.34
CA PRO A 367 -2.44 20.87 -11.45
C PRO A 367 -1.05 21.52 -11.45
N LEU A 368 -1.02 22.85 -11.33
CA LEU A 368 0.21 23.61 -11.18
C LEU A 368 0.36 24.10 -9.73
N TYR A 369 1.46 23.71 -9.09
CA TYR A 369 1.76 24.11 -7.72
C TYR A 369 2.70 25.31 -7.66
N ASN A 370 2.26 26.35 -6.97
CA ASN A 370 3.04 27.53 -6.64
C ASN A 370 2.70 27.96 -5.20
N PRO A 371 3.42 28.92 -4.60
CA PRO A 371 3.12 29.36 -3.24
C PRO A 371 1.66 29.80 -3.03
N THR A 372 1.06 30.46 -4.03
CA THR A 372 -0.34 30.91 -3.99
C THR A 372 -1.32 29.74 -4.00
N SER A 373 -1.14 28.75 -4.88
CA SER A 373 -2.05 27.60 -4.97
C SER A 373 -1.96 26.68 -3.74
N VAL A 374 -0.76 26.49 -3.19
CA VAL A 374 -0.55 25.73 -1.93
C VAL A 374 -1.15 26.47 -0.73
N ALA A 375 -1.03 27.80 -0.66
CA ALA A 375 -1.67 28.60 0.38
C ALA A 375 -3.20 28.55 0.29
N ALA A 376 -3.75 28.59 -0.92
CA ALA A 376 -5.19 28.43 -1.15
C ALA A 376 -5.68 27.03 -0.76
N GLN A 377 -4.91 25.98 -1.07
CA GLN A 377 -5.22 24.59 -0.72
C GLN A 377 -5.43 24.41 0.79
N ALA A 378 -4.58 25.02 1.62
CA ALA A 378 -4.69 24.94 3.08
C ALA A 378 -5.99 25.56 3.64
N ARG A 379 -6.66 26.43 2.86
CA ARG A 379 -7.89 27.14 3.25
C ARG A 379 -9.16 26.54 2.67
N LEU A 380 -9.06 25.51 1.83
CA LEU A 380 -10.21 24.86 1.18
C LEU A 380 -11.33 24.41 2.14
N PRO A 381 -11.08 23.90 3.35
CA PRO A 381 -12.17 23.53 4.25
C PRO A 381 -13.11 24.70 4.61
N GLY A 382 -12.68 25.95 4.39
CA GLY A 382 -13.49 27.15 4.61
C GLY A 382 -14.50 27.48 3.51
N ILE A 383 -14.44 26.85 2.32
CA ILE A 383 -15.39 27.10 1.22
C ILE A 383 -16.62 26.19 1.22
N ASP A 384 -16.60 25.15 2.05
CA ASP A 384 -17.70 24.21 2.25
C ASP A 384 -18.84 24.82 3.08
N THR A 385 -20.07 24.42 2.78
CA THR A 385 -21.26 24.72 3.58
C THR A 385 -21.84 23.44 4.20
N ALA A 386 -23.02 23.53 4.81
CA ALA A 386 -23.72 22.35 5.33
C ALA A 386 -24.30 21.45 4.22
N ARG A 387 -24.44 21.98 2.99
CA ARG A 387 -25.07 21.29 1.87
C ARG A 387 -24.23 21.28 0.60
N LEU A 388 -23.26 22.17 0.46
CA LEU A 388 -22.38 22.24 -0.71
C LEU A 388 -20.94 22.01 -0.27
N VAL A 389 -20.32 20.93 -0.74
CA VAL A 389 -18.94 20.56 -0.39
C VAL A 389 -18.13 20.29 -1.65
N PHE A 390 -16.83 20.53 -1.58
CA PHE A 390 -15.91 20.37 -2.71
C PHE A 390 -14.98 19.17 -2.53
N ALA A 391 -14.73 18.45 -3.61
CA ALA A 391 -13.82 17.32 -3.65
C ALA A 391 -12.99 17.34 -4.93
N GLY A 392 -11.79 16.77 -4.88
CA GLY A 392 -10.89 16.69 -6.03
C GLY A 392 -9.46 16.54 -5.59
N ALA A 393 -8.62 16.02 -6.49
CA ALA A 393 -7.21 15.76 -6.20
C ALA A 393 -6.40 17.04 -5.82
N TYR A 394 -6.93 18.22 -6.15
CA TYR A 394 -6.41 19.52 -5.71
C TYR A 394 -6.50 19.78 -4.19
N HIS A 395 -7.11 18.89 -3.41
CA HIS A 395 -7.01 18.90 -1.95
C HIS A 395 -5.68 18.31 -1.43
N GLY A 396 -4.87 17.73 -2.31
CA GLY A 396 -3.53 17.23 -2.00
C GLY A 396 -2.58 17.46 -3.18
N TRP A 397 -1.71 16.48 -3.46
CA TRP A 397 -0.66 16.59 -4.48
C TRP A 397 -1.14 16.34 -5.92
N GLY A 398 -2.43 16.16 -6.14
CA GLY A 398 -3.00 15.96 -7.47
C GLY A 398 -3.07 14.50 -7.89
N PHE A 399 -2.83 13.56 -6.97
CA PHE A 399 -2.82 12.13 -7.26
C PHE A 399 -4.17 11.47 -6.98
N HIS A 400 -4.32 10.23 -7.45
CA HIS A 400 -5.58 9.47 -7.33
C HIS A 400 -6.04 9.27 -5.88
N GLU A 401 -5.10 9.04 -4.96
CA GLU A 401 -5.41 8.97 -3.52
C GLU A 401 -5.92 10.31 -2.98
N ASP A 402 -5.35 11.43 -3.40
CA ASP A 402 -5.81 12.75 -2.96
C ASP A 402 -7.25 13.00 -3.40
N GLY A 403 -7.59 12.56 -4.61
CA GLY A 403 -8.96 12.54 -5.10
C GLY A 403 -9.84 11.65 -4.23
N ALA A 404 -9.50 10.37 -4.05
CA ALA A 404 -10.29 9.44 -3.23
C ALA A 404 -10.51 9.94 -1.79
N ARG A 405 -9.43 10.38 -1.13
CA ARG A 405 -9.46 10.94 0.22
C ARG A 405 -10.32 12.19 0.31
N SER A 406 -10.26 13.08 -0.68
CA SER A 406 -11.11 14.28 -0.72
C SER A 406 -12.60 13.94 -0.89
N GLY A 407 -12.92 12.92 -1.70
CA GLY A 407 -14.28 12.44 -1.86
C GLY A 407 -14.87 11.89 -0.56
N LEU A 408 -14.07 11.09 0.16
CA LEU A 408 -14.42 10.60 1.49
C LEU A 408 -14.63 11.76 2.47
N ALA A 409 -13.68 12.69 2.57
CA ALA A 409 -13.77 13.84 3.46
C ALA A 409 -15.02 14.71 3.19
N ALA A 410 -15.37 14.92 1.91
CA ALA A 410 -16.57 15.64 1.51
C ALA A 410 -17.84 14.93 1.99
N THR A 411 -17.91 13.60 1.86
CA THR A 411 -19.07 12.84 2.37
C THR A 411 -19.16 12.86 3.89
N GLU A 412 -18.05 12.74 4.60
CA GLU A 412 -18.00 12.84 6.06
C GLU A 412 -18.43 14.23 6.55
N ARG A 413 -18.06 15.28 5.81
CA ARG A 413 -18.47 16.66 6.08
C ARG A 413 -19.99 16.85 5.99
N LEU A 414 -20.65 16.09 5.12
CA LEU A 414 -22.11 16.02 5.02
C LEU A 414 -22.73 15.10 6.07
N GLY A 415 -21.96 14.43 6.92
CA GLY A 415 -22.44 13.48 7.92
C GLY A 415 -22.75 12.10 7.34
N LEU A 416 -22.23 11.78 6.15
CA LEU A 416 -22.33 10.47 5.52
C LEU A 416 -21.03 9.71 5.80
N ALA A 417 -21.06 8.80 6.75
CA ALA A 417 -19.88 8.01 7.11
C ALA A 417 -19.67 6.87 6.12
N TRP A 418 -18.40 6.54 5.84
CA TRP A 418 -18.02 5.24 5.29
C TRP A 418 -17.80 4.31 6.50
N PRO A 419 -18.81 3.50 6.90
CA PRO A 419 -18.70 2.67 8.10
C PRO A 419 -17.42 1.85 8.02
N GLU A 420 -16.72 1.62 9.14
CA GLU A 420 -15.56 0.71 9.12
C GLU A 420 -15.94 -0.53 8.32
N ALA A 421 -15.07 -0.91 7.37
CA ALA A 421 -15.30 -2.12 6.62
C ALA A 421 -15.59 -3.20 7.65
N VAL A 422 -16.77 -3.83 7.57
CA VAL A 422 -16.96 -5.13 8.20
C VAL A 422 -16.02 -6.00 7.40
N ALA A 423 -14.78 -6.07 7.89
CA ALA A 423 -13.72 -6.71 7.19
C ALA A 423 -14.19 -8.16 7.05
N ALA A 424 -14.41 -8.59 5.81
CA ALA A 424 -14.53 -10.00 5.45
C ALA A 424 -13.13 -10.63 5.54
N GLY A 425 -12.51 -10.48 6.71
CA GLY A 425 -11.12 -10.78 7.01
C GLY A 425 -10.76 -10.10 8.32
N GLY A 426 -10.26 -10.85 9.31
CA GLY A 426 -9.85 -10.28 10.59
C GLY A 426 -8.77 -9.19 10.47
N PRO A 427 -8.41 -8.51 11.57
CA PRO A 427 -7.36 -7.48 11.53
C PRO A 427 -6.08 -8.03 10.87
N ALA A 428 -5.53 -7.26 9.91
CA ALA A 428 -4.32 -7.65 9.19
C ALA A 428 -3.18 -7.92 10.18
N ILE A 429 -2.59 -9.11 10.08
CA ILE A 429 -1.47 -9.52 10.94
C ILE A 429 -0.23 -8.67 10.63
N GLU A 430 0.34 -8.03 11.65
CA GLU A 430 1.59 -7.30 11.50
C GLU A 430 2.80 -8.22 11.71
N THR A 431 3.69 -8.29 10.71
CA THR A 431 4.95 -9.03 10.83
C THR A 431 6.05 -8.19 11.49
N GLY A 432 6.96 -8.86 12.19
CA GLY A 432 8.10 -8.24 12.86
C GLY A 432 8.45 -8.88 14.21
N VAL A 433 9.31 -8.21 14.97
CA VAL A 433 9.73 -8.66 16.30
C VAL A 433 8.84 -8.01 17.37
N TYR A 434 8.41 -8.80 18.35
CA TYR A 434 7.64 -8.36 19.50
C TYR A 434 8.45 -8.49 20.79
N ASP A 435 8.48 -7.42 21.58
CA ASP A 435 9.00 -7.45 22.95
C ASP A 435 8.00 -8.16 23.85
N THR A 436 8.30 -9.42 24.19
CA THR A 436 7.35 -10.31 24.87
C THR A 436 7.70 -10.51 26.33
N THR A 437 6.66 -10.66 27.15
CA THR A 437 6.75 -11.11 28.53
C THR A 437 6.04 -12.45 28.62
N ILE A 438 6.78 -13.48 29.03
CA ILE A 438 6.28 -14.84 29.21
C ILE A 438 6.10 -15.09 30.69
N SER A 439 4.87 -15.43 31.10
CA SER A 439 4.48 -15.70 32.48
C SER A 439 3.92 -17.10 32.61
N HIS A 440 4.42 -17.85 33.60
CA HIS A 440 3.95 -19.17 33.98
C HIS A 440 3.40 -19.12 35.40
N SER A 441 2.15 -19.53 35.58
CA SER A 441 1.46 -19.62 36.86
C SER A 441 1.04 -21.07 37.10
N ARG A 442 1.49 -21.65 38.20
CA ARG A 442 1.04 -22.96 38.70
C ARG A 442 0.39 -22.76 40.07
N ARG A 443 -0.77 -23.39 40.29
CA ARG A 443 -1.53 -23.27 41.55
C ARG A 443 -1.41 -24.51 42.46
N ALA A 444 -1.10 -25.68 41.90
CA ALA A 444 -0.89 -26.93 42.64
C ALA A 444 0.33 -27.72 42.11
N PRO A 445 1.07 -28.47 42.97
CA PRO A 445 0.90 -28.64 44.42
C PRO A 445 1.35 -27.44 45.27
N PHE A 446 2.01 -26.44 44.67
CA PHE A 446 2.35 -25.16 45.31
C PHE A 446 2.08 -23.98 44.36
N ARG A 447 1.67 -22.84 44.91
CA ARG A 447 1.48 -21.60 44.13
C ARG A 447 2.84 -21.01 43.74
N ARG A 448 3.15 -21.00 42.45
CA ARG A 448 4.38 -20.39 41.92
C ARG A 448 4.08 -19.64 40.63
N ARG A 449 4.58 -18.41 40.54
CA ARG A 449 4.59 -17.60 39.32
C ARG A 449 6.02 -17.31 38.90
N PHE A 450 6.34 -17.51 37.64
CA PHE A 450 7.63 -17.19 37.04
C PHE A 450 7.38 -16.34 35.79
N THR A 451 8.03 -15.18 35.69
CA THR A 451 7.86 -14.24 34.57
C THR A 451 9.23 -13.81 34.07
N HIS A 452 9.41 -13.77 32.75
CA HIS A 452 10.65 -13.30 32.12
C HIS A 452 10.36 -12.60 30.79
N ARG A 453 11.29 -11.73 30.36
CA ARG A 453 11.22 -11.05 29.06
C ARG A 453 11.89 -11.89 27.96
N SER A 454 11.36 -11.82 26.76
CA SER A 454 11.85 -12.49 25.55
C SER A 454 11.53 -11.64 24.31
N HIS A 455 11.96 -12.10 23.12
CA HIS A 455 11.56 -11.50 21.84
C HIS A 455 10.96 -12.58 20.95
N THR A 456 9.75 -12.38 20.46
CA THR A 456 9.06 -13.35 19.58
C THR A 456 8.89 -12.74 18.20
N TRP A 457 9.10 -13.53 17.16
CA TRP A 457 8.96 -13.06 15.78
C TRP A 457 7.62 -13.51 15.24
N VAL A 458 6.92 -12.61 14.58
CA VAL A 458 5.75 -12.90 13.75
C VAL A 458 6.18 -12.72 12.30
N VAL A 459 6.11 -13.78 11.50
CA VAL A 459 6.59 -13.80 10.11
C VAL A 459 5.50 -14.33 9.17
N ASP A 460 5.51 -13.85 7.92
CA ASP A 460 4.75 -14.44 6.83
C ASP A 460 5.55 -15.63 6.29
N LEU A 461 4.95 -16.82 6.20
CA LEU A 461 5.67 -18.01 5.72
C LEU A 461 6.00 -17.94 4.23
N ASP A 462 5.35 -17.07 3.47
CA ASP A 462 5.66 -16.79 2.07
C ASP A 462 6.82 -15.77 1.91
N ASP A 463 7.20 -15.06 2.99
CA ASP A 463 8.28 -14.06 3.02
C ASP A 463 9.10 -14.18 4.32
N LEU A 464 9.82 -15.30 4.45
CA LEU A 464 10.64 -15.59 5.63
C LEU A 464 11.92 -14.75 5.65
N PRO A 465 12.24 -14.07 6.77
CA PRO A 465 13.50 -13.35 6.89
C PRO A 465 14.68 -14.33 6.96
N ASP A 466 15.72 -14.06 6.18
CA ASP A 466 16.98 -14.79 6.20
C ASP A 466 18.15 -13.87 6.59
N HIS A 467 18.75 -14.14 7.74
CA HIS A 467 19.95 -13.46 8.23
C HIS A 467 21.11 -14.45 8.44
N GLY A 468 21.12 -15.55 7.67
CA GLY A 468 22.14 -16.59 7.73
C GLY A 468 22.21 -17.26 9.10
N VAL A 469 23.43 -17.40 9.63
CA VAL A 469 23.66 -18.08 10.93
C VAL A 469 23.08 -17.32 12.13
N LEU A 470 22.70 -16.04 11.97
CA LEU A 470 22.21 -15.21 13.06
C LEU A 470 20.72 -15.42 13.34
N ALA A 471 19.90 -15.55 12.30
CA ALA A 471 18.47 -15.82 12.41
C ALA A 471 17.97 -16.44 11.10
N ARG A 472 17.48 -17.69 11.18
CA ARG A 472 16.84 -18.37 10.04
C ARG A 472 15.68 -19.25 10.52
N PHE A 473 14.60 -19.28 9.76
CA PHE A 473 13.50 -20.22 9.96
C PHE A 473 13.74 -21.44 9.08
N GLU A 474 13.68 -22.64 9.67
CA GLU A 474 13.96 -23.89 8.99
C GLU A 474 12.88 -24.92 9.31
N ALA A 475 12.42 -25.67 8.31
CA ALA A 475 11.32 -26.63 8.49
C ALA A 475 11.58 -27.69 9.54
N ARG A 476 12.85 -28.11 9.72
CA ARG A 476 13.25 -29.06 10.78
C ARG A 476 12.94 -28.58 12.20
N ASP A 477 12.67 -27.30 12.42
CA ASP A 477 12.32 -26.73 13.73
C ASP A 477 10.80 -26.68 13.99
N HIS A 478 9.99 -27.07 13.01
CA HIS A 478 8.54 -26.94 13.01
C HIS A 478 7.87 -28.27 12.66
N LEU A 479 6.53 -28.29 12.56
CA LEU A 479 5.76 -29.48 12.20
C LEU A 479 6.07 -29.93 10.76
N GLY A 480 5.87 -31.23 10.48
CA GLY A 480 6.07 -31.85 9.17
C GLY A 480 7.48 -32.34 8.88
N VAL A 481 7.84 -32.45 7.59
CA VAL A 481 9.11 -33.03 7.14
C VAL A 481 10.21 -31.96 6.97
N PRO A 482 11.48 -32.24 7.29
CA PRO A 482 12.58 -31.28 7.16
C PRO A 482 12.87 -30.77 5.74
N ASP A 483 12.53 -31.55 4.72
CA ASP A 483 12.87 -31.27 3.32
C ASP A 483 11.81 -30.43 2.59
N ALA A 484 10.64 -30.21 3.20
CA ALA A 484 9.60 -29.32 2.68
C ALA A 484 9.73 -27.91 3.26
N SER A 485 9.03 -26.93 2.67
CA SER A 485 8.90 -25.61 3.30
C SER A 485 8.02 -25.67 4.55
N ILE A 486 8.17 -24.72 5.48
CA ILE A 486 7.31 -24.63 6.67
C ILE A 486 5.84 -24.46 6.23
N ARG A 487 5.58 -23.65 5.20
CA ARG A 487 4.24 -23.43 4.65
C ARG A 487 3.63 -24.73 4.14
N ASP A 488 4.36 -25.48 3.32
CA ASP A 488 3.85 -26.72 2.73
C ASP A 488 3.53 -27.76 3.81
N ASN A 489 4.35 -27.84 4.85
CA ASN A 489 4.08 -28.69 6.01
C ASN A 489 2.79 -28.30 6.74
N VAL A 490 2.55 -27.00 6.95
CA VAL A 490 1.32 -26.50 7.58
C VAL A 490 0.11 -26.77 6.69
N VAL A 491 0.21 -26.49 5.39
CA VAL A 491 -0.87 -26.76 4.43
C VAL A 491 -1.18 -28.26 4.35
N ALA A 492 -0.17 -29.13 4.34
CA ALA A 492 -0.34 -30.57 4.36
C ALA A 492 -0.95 -31.07 5.68
N PHE A 493 -0.63 -30.45 6.80
CA PHE A 493 -1.30 -30.71 8.07
C PHE A 493 -2.79 -30.31 8.00
N LEU A 494 -3.11 -29.10 7.55
CA LEU A 494 -4.48 -28.61 7.45
C LEU A 494 -5.36 -29.44 6.51
N ARG A 495 -4.83 -29.84 5.35
CA ARG A 495 -5.55 -30.70 4.40
C ARG A 495 -5.92 -32.06 4.99
N ARG A 496 -5.09 -32.63 5.88
CA ARG A 496 -5.44 -33.88 6.59
C ARG A 496 -6.58 -33.72 7.60
N HIS A 497 -6.92 -32.49 7.95
CA HIS A 497 -8.03 -32.13 8.82
C HIS A 497 -9.15 -31.39 8.03
N ASP A 498 -9.21 -31.58 6.71
CA ASP A 498 -10.26 -31.01 5.84
C ASP A 498 -10.34 -29.47 5.87
N VAL A 499 -9.22 -28.78 6.11
CA VAL A 499 -9.11 -27.31 6.03
C VAL A 499 -8.30 -26.91 4.80
N GLU A 500 -8.89 -26.11 3.92
CA GLU A 500 -8.23 -25.57 2.72
C GLU A 500 -7.83 -24.10 2.92
N VAL A 501 -6.61 -23.78 2.48
CA VAL A 501 -6.01 -22.43 2.58
C VAL A 501 -5.78 -21.83 1.19
N GLY A 502 -5.69 -22.64 0.14
CA GLY A 502 -5.41 -22.17 -1.23
C GLY A 502 -4.12 -21.34 -1.33
N ALA A 503 -4.19 -20.25 -2.10
CA ALA A 503 -3.17 -19.20 -2.18
C ALA A 503 -3.20 -18.20 -1.00
N GLY A 504 -3.99 -18.46 0.03
CA GLY A 504 -4.06 -17.66 1.25
C GLY A 504 -2.77 -17.68 2.08
N LYS A 505 -2.69 -16.74 3.03
CA LYS A 505 -1.48 -16.47 3.81
C LYS A 505 -1.41 -17.27 5.10
N VAL A 506 -0.22 -17.74 5.46
CA VAL A 506 0.06 -18.39 6.75
C VAL A 506 1.11 -17.59 7.51
N PHE A 507 0.74 -17.12 8.70
CA PHE A 507 1.64 -16.37 9.59
C PHE A 507 2.10 -17.24 10.75
N LEU A 508 3.35 -17.08 11.18
CA LEU A 508 3.98 -17.84 12.26
C LEU A 508 4.51 -16.93 13.37
N ALA A 509 4.08 -17.16 14.61
CA ALA A 509 4.75 -16.66 15.81
C ALA A 509 5.72 -17.70 16.39
N ALA A 510 7.02 -17.46 16.28
CA ALA A 510 8.08 -18.34 16.81
C ALA A 510 9.41 -17.60 17.01
N HIS A 511 10.43 -18.30 17.50
CA HIS A 511 11.83 -17.86 17.43
C HIS A 511 12.54 -18.49 16.22
N PRO A 512 13.40 -17.73 15.53
CA PRO A 512 14.28 -18.29 14.51
C PRO A 512 15.39 -19.13 15.14
N ARG A 513 16.02 -20.00 14.34
CA ARG A 513 17.30 -20.60 14.67
C ARG A 513 18.38 -19.53 14.67
N ALA A 514 19.12 -19.44 15.77
CA ALA A 514 20.25 -18.53 15.94
C ALA A 514 21.48 -19.31 16.40
N PHE A 515 22.62 -19.11 15.73
CA PHE A 515 23.90 -19.80 16.00
C PHE A 515 23.75 -21.33 16.03
N GLY A 516 22.95 -21.87 15.12
CA GLY A 516 22.70 -23.31 15.02
C GLY A 516 21.74 -23.87 16.09
N TYR A 517 21.15 -23.05 16.94
CA TYR A 517 20.21 -23.48 17.99
C TYR A 517 18.81 -22.89 17.79
N CYS A 518 17.77 -23.72 17.95
CA CYS A 518 16.37 -23.30 18.00
C CYS A 518 15.65 -24.08 19.10
N PHE A 519 14.76 -23.42 19.83
CA PHE A 519 13.81 -24.07 20.73
C PHE A 519 12.58 -23.19 20.91
N ASN A 520 11.44 -23.69 20.45
CA ASN A 520 10.14 -23.02 20.50
C ASN A 520 9.16 -23.84 21.36
N PRO A 521 9.01 -23.55 22.67
CA PRO A 521 8.06 -24.28 23.53
C PRO A 521 6.63 -24.25 22.99
N ILE A 522 6.28 -23.16 22.30
CA ILE A 522 5.03 -22.96 21.58
C ILE A 522 5.31 -22.18 20.30
N SER A 523 4.72 -22.61 19.20
CA SER A 523 4.63 -21.88 17.94
C SER A 523 3.14 -21.76 17.57
N VAL A 524 2.72 -20.60 17.08
CA VAL A 524 1.32 -20.36 16.69
C VAL A 524 1.27 -19.97 15.22
N TYR A 525 0.42 -20.67 14.45
CA TYR A 525 0.18 -20.41 13.04
C TYR A 525 -1.23 -19.87 12.85
N TRP A 526 -1.38 -18.74 12.16
CA TRP A 526 -2.68 -18.20 11.74
C TRP A 526 -2.82 -18.37 10.23
N CYS A 527 -3.79 -19.18 9.81
CA CYS A 527 -3.95 -19.64 8.44
C CYS A 527 -5.17 -18.95 7.84
N HIS A 528 -4.95 -18.14 6.81
CA HIS A 528 -5.99 -17.39 6.12
C HIS A 528 -6.21 -17.97 4.74
N ASP A 529 -7.45 -18.01 4.26
CA ASP A 529 -7.75 -18.40 2.89
C ASP A 529 -7.42 -17.27 1.87
N GLU A 530 -7.75 -17.50 0.60
CA GLU A 530 -7.55 -16.54 -0.49
C GLU A 530 -8.37 -15.24 -0.33
N GLY A 531 -9.48 -15.30 0.41
CA GLY A 531 -10.30 -14.14 0.76
C GLY A 531 -9.70 -13.31 1.90
N GLY A 532 -8.73 -13.87 2.63
CA GLY A 532 -8.13 -13.24 3.81
C GLY A 532 -8.86 -13.56 5.11
N ASP A 533 -9.79 -14.52 5.10
CA ASP A 533 -10.50 -14.98 6.29
C ASP A 533 -9.66 -15.99 7.07
N LEU A 534 -9.63 -15.86 8.40
CA LEU A 534 -8.94 -16.81 9.27
C LEU A 534 -9.72 -18.13 9.30
N VAL A 535 -9.26 -19.13 8.54
CA VAL A 535 -9.92 -20.45 8.47
C VAL A 535 -9.48 -21.40 9.58
N ALA A 536 -8.25 -21.25 10.08
CA ALA A 536 -7.73 -22.09 11.15
C ALA A 536 -6.55 -21.46 11.90
N THR A 537 -6.38 -21.88 13.16
CA THR A 537 -5.18 -21.62 13.95
C THR A 537 -4.53 -22.96 14.32
N VAL A 538 -3.22 -23.09 14.10
CA VAL A 538 -2.46 -24.26 14.56
C VAL A 538 -1.58 -23.86 15.72
N VAL A 539 -1.62 -24.60 16.82
CA VAL A 539 -0.75 -24.40 17.98
C VAL A 539 0.18 -25.59 18.10
N GLU A 540 1.44 -25.39 17.75
CA GLU A 540 2.47 -26.41 17.85
C GLU A 540 3.20 -26.27 19.19
N VAL A 541 3.28 -27.37 19.94
CA VAL A 541 3.90 -27.41 21.27
C VAL A 541 5.11 -28.34 21.24
N HIS A 542 6.23 -27.86 21.76
CA HIS A 542 7.46 -28.65 21.91
C HIS A 542 7.75 -28.88 23.39
N ASN A 543 8.25 -30.06 23.72
CA ASN A 543 8.80 -30.32 25.04
C ASN A 543 10.34 -30.31 25.04
N THR A 544 10.95 -30.22 26.21
CA THR A 544 12.42 -30.24 26.36
C THR A 544 13.07 -31.59 26.05
N TYR A 545 12.27 -32.63 25.76
CA TYR A 545 12.70 -33.99 25.46
C TYR A 545 12.70 -34.29 23.95
N GLY A 546 12.33 -33.32 23.12
CA GLY A 546 12.37 -33.43 21.67
C GLY A 546 11.06 -33.91 21.02
N ASP A 547 10.01 -34.16 21.80
CA ASP A 547 8.70 -34.46 21.22
C ASP A 547 8.00 -33.18 20.74
N ARG A 548 7.14 -33.32 19.73
CA ARG A 548 6.29 -32.24 19.19
C ARG A 548 4.85 -32.71 19.03
N HIS A 549 3.92 -31.77 19.10
CA HIS A 549 2.52 -32.02 18.79
C HIS A 549 1.84 -30.75 18.27
N ALA A 550 1.10 -30.86 17.17
CA ALA A 550 0.34 -29.76 16.57
C ALA A 550 -1.16 -29.90 16.89
N TYR A 551 -1.72 -28.89 17.55
CA TYR A 551 -3.16 -28.80 17.81
C TYR A 551 -3.82 -27.91 16.75
N LEU A 552 -4.73 -28.46 15.95
CA LEU A 552 -5.62 -27.66 15.12
C LEU A 552 -6.76 -27.10 15.99
N VAL A 553 -6.93 -25.79 15.98
CA VAL A 553 -7.98 -25.12 16.75
C VAL A 553 -8.72 -24.08 15.92
N HIS A 554 -10.06 -24.09 16.03
CA HIS A 554 -10.92 -23.07 15.44
C HIS A 554 -11.26 -22.05 16.52
N ALA A 555 -10.60 -20.90 16.44
CA ALA A 555 -10.80 -19.83 17.39
C ALA A 555 -12.06 -19.01 17.06
N ASP A 556 -12.79 -18.58 18.09
CA ASP A 556 -13.90 -17.64 17.92
C ASP A 556 -13.40 -16.24 17.47
N GLY A 557 -14.32 -15.30 17.21
CA GLY A 557 -13.97 -13.93 16.83
C GLY A 557 -13.15 -13.14 17.88
N ARG A 558 -12.90 -13.71 19.07
CA ARG A 558 -12.01 -13.17 20.11
C ARG A 558 -10.71 -13.97 20.25
N GLY A 559 -10.43 -14.89 19.34
CA GLY A 559 -9.25 -15.73 19.34
C GLY A 559 -9.29 -16.87 20.37
N ARG A 560 -10.46 -17.24 20.91
CA ARG A 560 -10.56 -18.27 21.96
C ARG A 560 -10.91 -19.63 21.38
N ALA A 561 -10.25 -20.67 21.87
CA ALA A 561 -10.52 -22.05 21.46
C ALA A 561 -10.32 -23.02 22.62
N THR A 562 -10.92 -24.21 22.52
CA THR A 562 -10.67 -25.32 23.45
C THR A 562 -10.27 -26.58 22.71
N THR A 563 -9.27 -27.30 23.21
CA THR A 563 -8.83 -28.59 22.64
C THR A 563 -8.48 -29.58 23.75
N PRO A 564 -8.80 -30.87 23.62
CA PRO A 564 -8.29 -31.90 24.52
C PRO A 564 -6.76 -31.91 24.53
N LYS A 565 -6.16 -32.12 25.70
CA LYS A 565 -4.72 -32.26 25.84
C LYS A 565 -4.29 -33.64 25.31
N ALA A 566 -3.37 -33.67 24.35
CA ALA A 566 -2.89 -34.92 23.76
C ALA A 566 -1.40 -35.20 24.03
N MET A 567 -0.61 -34.16 24.32
CA MET A 567 0.85 -34.26 24.45
C MET A 567 1.34 -34.24 25.91
N TYR A 568 2.33 -35.07 26.24
CA TYR A 568 3.06 -35.02 27.51
C TYR A 568 4.13 -33.90 27.48
N VAL A 569 3.82 -32.75 28.10
CA VAL A 569 4.66 -31.53 28.04
C VAL A 569 5.50 -31.27 29.29
N SER A 570 5.26 -32.01 30.38
CA SER A 570 5.96 -31.80 31.66
C SER A 570 5.93 -33.06 32.54
N PRO A 571 6.99 -33.36 33.31
CA PRO A 571 7.07 -34.52 34.23
C PRO A 571 6.00 -34.57 35.33
N PHE A 572 5.28 -33.45 35.51
CA PHE A 572 4.44 -33.17 36.68
C PHE A 572 2.94 -33.09 36.34
N HIS A 573 2.54 -33.38 35.10
CA HIS A 573 1.13 -33.45 34.66
C HIS A 573 0.91 -34.74 33.83
N GLY A 574 -0.25 -35.39 34.00
CA GLY A 574 -0.69 -36.47 33.12
C GLY A 574 -1.06 -35.97 31.71
N ALA A 575 -1.53 -36.88 30.85
CA ALA A 575 -2.10 -36.53 29.55
C ALA A 575 -3.52 -35.97 29.65
N ASP A 576 -4.14 -36.07 30.83
CA ASP A 576 -5.55 -35.78 31.06
C ASP A 576 -5.82 -34.26 31.25
N GLY A 577 -6.84 -33.74 30.58
CA GLY A 577 -7.32 -32.35 30.73
C GLY A 577 -7.68 -31.65 29.40
N THR A 578 -8.20 -30.43 29.50
CA THR A 578 -8.58 -29.59 28.35
C THR A 578 -7.77 -28.30 28.35
N TYR A 579 -7.21 -27.95 27.21
CA TYR A 579 -6.59 -26.66 26.98
C TYR A 579 -7.63 -25.62 26.62
N HIS A 580 -7.65 -24.51 27.36
CA HIS A 580 -8.34 -23.28 26.98
C HIS A 580 -7.29 -22.31 26.44
N LEU A 581 -7.44 -21.95 25.16
CA LEU A 581 -6.49 -21.14 24.41
C LEU A 581 -7.09 -19.76 24.15
N THR A 582 -6.24 -18.73 24.17
CA THR A 582 -6.55 -17.40 23.62
C THR A 582 -5.39 -16.98 22.74
N VAL A 583 -5.60 -17.03 21.43
CA VAL A 583 -4.62 -16.87 20.35
C VAL A 583 -5.17 -15.99 19.21
N PRO A 584 -5.62 -14.76 19.48
CA PRO A 584 -6.05 -13.84 18.41
C PRO A 584 -4.90 -13.57 17.42
N PRO A 585 -5.21 -13.34 16.13
CA PRO A 585 -4.27 -12.79 15.16
C PRO A 585 -3.56 -11.54 15.73
N PRO A 586 -2.21 -11.45 15.65
CA PRO A 586 -1.50 -10.32 16.24
C PRO A 586 -1.58 -9.09 15.35
N ALA A 587 -2.23 -8.05 15.86
CA ALA A 587 -2.15 -6.69 15.31
C ALA A 587 -0.97 -5.94 15.96
N ASP A 588 -1.23 -4.82 16.63
CA ASP A 588 -0.24 -4.05 17.42
C ASP A 588 0.32 -4.83 18.63
N ARG A 589 -0.39 -5.87 19.09
CA ARG A 589 -0.07 -6.68 20.26
C ARG A 589 -0.09 -8.17 19.95
N LEU A 590 0.94 -8.88 20.40
CA LEU A 590 0.97 -10.34 20.46
C LEU A 590 0.39 -10.80 21.79
N HIS A 591 -0.63 -11.66 21.76
CA HIS A 591 -1.27 -12.19 22.96
C HIS A 591 -1.60 -13.67 22.79
N VAL A 592 -0.89 -14.52 23.52
CA VAL A 592 -1.09 -15.98 23.54
C VAL A 592 -1.26 -16.43 24.98
N VAL A 593 -2.37 -17.10 25.28
CA VAL A 593 -2.64 -17.69 26.61
C VAL A 593 -3.03 -19.14 26.45
N VAL A 594 -2.46 -19.99 27.31
CA VAL A 594 -2.75 -21.41 27.39
C VAL A 594 -3.06 -21.76 28.84
N GLU A 595 -4.29 -22.19 29.11
CA GLU A 595 -4.74 -22.64 30.43
C GLU A 595 -5.08 -24.12 30.37
N LEU A 596 -4.58 -24.91 31.33
CA LEU A 596 -4.87 -26.33 31.45
C LEU A 596 -5.89 -26.56 32.58
N HIS A 597 -7.06 -27.05 32.19
CA HIS A 597 -8.16 -27.41 33.09
C HIS A 597 -8.22 -28.92 33.27
N THR A 598 -8.40 -29.37 34.51
CA THR A 598 -8.62 -30.79 34.88
C THR A 598 -9.80 -30.89 35.84
N GLU A 599 -10.44 -32.04 35.94
CA GLU A 599 -11.68 -32.25 36.73
C GLU A 599 -11.61 -31.74 38.18
N ASP A 600 -10.43 -31.78 38.83
CA ASP A 600 -10.29 -31.38 40.24
C ASP A 600 -9.85 -29.92 40.49
N ALA A 601 -9.41 -29.15 39.48
CA ALA A 601 -9.03 -27.71 39.54
C ALA A 601 -8.27 -27.23 38.28
N PRO A 602 -8.18 -25.91 38.01
CA PRO A 602 -7.23 -25.36 37.03
C PRO A 602 -5.78 -25.47 37.56
N ARG A 603 -4.94 -26.24 36.86
CA ARG A 603 -3.62 -26.66 37.37
C ARG A 603 -2.46 -25.79 36.85
N PHE A 604 -2.60 -25.14 35.69
CA PHE A 604 -1.51 -24.38 35.06
C PHE A 604 -2.02 -23.33 34.06
N SER A 605 -1.41 -22.14 34.04
CA SER A 605 -1.65 -21.08 33.05
C SER A 605 -0.30 -20.54 32.57
N ALA A 606 -0.13 -20.46 31.26
CA ALA A 606 1.01 -19.86 30.58
C ALA A 606 0.51 -18.72 29.69
N SER A 607 1.15 -17.56 29.75
CA SER A 607 0.86 -16.45 28.85
C SER A 607 2.13 -15.89 28.24
N MET A 608 2.01 -15.45 26.99
CA MET A 608 3.00 -14.70 26.25
C MET A 608 2.31 -13.46 25.69
N THR A 609 2.73 -12.30 26.18
CA THR A 609 2.14 -11.02 25.77
C THR A 609 3.23 -10.04 25.36
N GLY A 610 3.09 -9.32 24.26
CA GLY A 610 4.07 -8.35 23.82
C GLY A 610 3.51 -7.29 22.89
N THR A 611 4.31 -6.25 22.67
CA THR A 611 4.06 -5.17 21.70
C THR A 611 5.14 -5.21 20.63
N ARG A 612 4.84 -4.68 19.45
CA ARG A 612 5.83 -4.58 18.37
C ARG A 612 7.06 -3.81 18.84
N SER A 613 8.24 -4.32 18.51
CA SER A 613 9.53 -3.78 18.91
C SER A 613 10.18 -3.01 17.76
N SER A 614 10.86 -1.92 18.10
CA SER A 614 11.83 -1.26 17.20
C SER A 614 13.22 -1.89 17.27
N THR A 615 13.39 -2.94 18.09
CA THR A 615 14.66 -3.65 18.23
C THR A 615 15.05 -4.31 16.92
N SER A 616 16.30 -4.11 16.50
CA SER A 616 16.84 -4.75 15.30
C SER A 616 16.66 -6.28 15.38
N PRO A 617 16.18 -6.93 14.31
CA PRO A 617 16.03 -8.38 14.21
C PRO A 617 17.27 -9.16 14.69
N LEU A 618 18.46 -8.67 14.37
CA LEU A 618 19.74 -9.26 14.78
C LEU A 618 19.96 -9.29 16.31
N ARG A 619 19.45 -8.29 17.04
CA ARG A 619 19.56 -8.24 18.51
C ARG A 619 18.53 -9.14 19.20
N ALA A 620 17.42 -9.42 18.53
CA ALA A 620 16.35 -10.27 19.04
C ALA A 620 16.63 -11.77 18.85
N ALA A 621 17.43 -12.13 17.84
CA ALA A 621 17.69 -13.51 17.46
C ALA A 621 18.18 -14.45 18.58
N PRO A 622 19.05 -14.04 19.53
CA PRO A 622 19.51 -14.92 20.62
C PRO A 622 18.45 -15.22 21.70
N ALA A 623 17.21 -14.74 21.57
CA ALA A 623 16.17 -14.91 22.58
C ALA A 623 15.88 -16.40 22.90
N ALA A 624 15.87 -17.28 21.89
CA ALA A 624 15.65 -18.72 22.06
C ALA A 624 16.71 -19.39 22.96
N LEU A 625 17.98 -18.98 22.86
CA LEU A 625 19.07 -19.48 23.68
C LEU A 625 18.84 -19.14 25.17
N ARG A 626 18.43 -17.90 25.46
CA ARG A 626 18.14 -17.45 26.83
C ARG A 626 16.91 -18.16 27.40
N GLY A 627 15.85 -18.28 26.62
CA GLY A 627 14.61 -18.96 27.02
C GLY A 627 14.85 -20.43 27.38
N SER A 628 15.57 -21.17 26.53
CA SER A 628 15.92 -22.57 26.79
C SER A 628 16.77 -22.76 28.05
N LEU A 629 17.79 -21.92 28.26
CA LEU A 629 18.61 -21.95 29.48
C LEU A 629 17.77 -21.72 30.75
N LEU A 630 16.84 -20.76 30.71
CA LEU A 630 15.92 -20.49 31.82
C LEU A 630 14.96 -21.66 32.09
N ILE A 631 14.41 -22.27 31.04
CA ILE A 631 13.51 -23.42 31.14
C ILE A 631 14.25 -24.63 31.73
N ARG A 632 15.47 -24.93 31.26
CA ARG A 632 16.30 -26.03 31.79
C ARG A 632 16.71 -25.77 33.24
N ALA A 633 17.13 -24.56 33.58
CA ALA A 633 17.45 -24.18 34.97
C ALA A 633 16.24 -24.33 35.90
N HIS A 634 15.04 -23.95 35.44
CA HIS A 634 13.80 -24.11 36.20
C HIS A 634 13.41 -25.59 36.35
N GLY A 635 13.56 -26.41 35.30
CA GLY A 635 13.36 -27.86 35.35
C GLY A 635 14.27 -28.54 36.38
N ILE A 636 15.55 -28.15 36.42
CA ILE A 636 16.52 -28.64 37.41
C ILE A 636 16.14 -28.23 38.83
N VAL A 637 15.70 -26.99 39.06
CA VAL A 637 15.21 -26.51 40.37
C VAL A 637 13.97 -27.29 40.85
N LEU A 638 13.08 -27.70 39.94
CA LEU A 638 11.89 -28.50 40.28
C LEU A 638 12.26 -29.96 40.58
N TRP A 639 13.23 -30.53 39.84
CA TRP A 639 13.75 -31.88 40.07
C TRP A 639 14.52 -32.01 41.40
N LEU A 640 15.39 -31.04 41.71
CA LEU A 640 16.13 -30.99 42.99
C LEU A 640 15.22 -30.89 44.23
N ARG A 641 13.95 -30.53 44.06
CA ARG A 641 12.94 -30.43 45.13
C ARG A 641 12.03 -31.66 45.27
N ARG A 642 12.39 -32.80 44.68
CA ARG A 642 11.74 -34.13 44.84
C ARG A 642 10.25 -34.18 44.44
N LEU A 643 9.83 -33.41 43.43
CA LEU A 643 8.51 -33.62 42.82
C LEU A 643 8.48 -35.00 42.13
N PRO A 644 7.49 -35.87 42.42
CA PRO A 644 7.43 -37.21 41.83
C PRO A 644 7.22 -37.13 40.32
N VAL A 645 8.11 -37.77 39.58
CA VAL A 645 8.08 -37.89 38.11
C VAL A 645 7.02 -38.94 37.75
N ARG A 646 6.00 -38.55 36.98
CA ARG A 646 5.02 -39.53 36.45
C ARG A 646 5.63 -40.28 35.26
N PRO A 647 5.52 -41.62 35.18
CA PRO A 647 6.05 -42.39 34.06
C PRO A 647 5.40 -41.96 32.73
N ARG A 648 6.21 -41.95 31.66
CA ARG A 648 5.83 -41.49 30.32
C ARG A 648 4.83 -42.46 29.68
N PRO A 649 3.60 -42.03 29.34
CA PRO A 649 2.72 -42.84 28.51
C PRO A 649 3.21 -42.85 27.04
N ALA A 650 2.89 -43.89 26.29
CA ALA A 650 3.08 -43.90 24.84
C ALA A 650 2.20 -42.80 24.21
N HIS A 651 2.80 -41.93 23.40
CA HIS A 651 2.12 -40.79 22.77
C HIS A 651 2.38 -40.82 21.26
N SER A 652 1.32 -40.74 20.46
CA SER A 652 1.38 -40.55 19.01
C SER A 652 1.69 -39.08 18.70
N GLN A 653 2.80 -38.81 18.03
CA GLN A 653 3.22 -37.45 17.65
C GLN A 653 2.47 -36.99 16.41
N GLU A 654 1.29 -36.41 16.60
CA GLU A 654 0.51 -35.83 15.51
C GLU A 654 1.22 -34.60 14.92
N GLY A 655 1.36 -34.57 13.60
CA GLY A 655 2.11 -33.54 12.88
C GLY A 655 3.62 -33.81 12.74
N VAL A 656 4.11 -34.97 13.18
CA VAL A 656 5.49 -35.43 13.00
C VAL A 656 5.47 -36.68 12.10
N SER A 657 6.29 -36.68 11.05
CA SER A 657 6.56 -37.86 10.21
C SER A 657 7.80 -38.61 10.70
#